data_AF-I4AN95-F1
#
_entry.id   AF-I4AN95-F1
#
_cell.length_a   1.000
_cell.length_b   1.000
_cell.length_c   1.000
_cell.angle_alpha   90.00
_cell.angle_beta   90.00
_cell.angle_gamma   90.00
#
_symmetry.space_group_name_H-M   'P 1'
#
loop_
_entity.id
_entity.type
_entity.pdbx_description
1 polymer ?
#
loop_
_entity_poly.entity_id
_entity_poly.type
_entity_poly.pdbx_seq_one_letter_code
_entity_poly.pdbx_strand_id
1 'polypeptide(L)'
;MTILKKIKNPFLFFFSVYFLSFLMISCGSAPQTISKDSYKVYKKQAKSGNSTAMLKIANAFKGDMFTSNELRDYENAIKWYSQAMAASSTQKIPAARELFEIYMTGSKDVPRNIDAAKKWLQIVADSMDLHIYYQDNTDLYLMDIFDVYKKATKAEASAESQFLLGRYFLEFEIDYNTGVRFLDKAANTDSARYSQDVNYIKSKWQFFRNRRSDFTNNVAFEAQKDKAHQVMKRLSNEGSELAKLEYTNYIVHNAKNPQDVKEETEKLLRNFVIPKFANKEQQLKATYLVALTQEGKDHIIELRKLYTLKSQNFSMEQFPYMDNAINEYKEIANQLETLTGLGKLTAEHSTFSDIPLELPNYYQHYNGDIRPLVALKNAITTDENIELLTSENVEKYKQTLLEQVDDIFAKANTPSELYSFKNALKKDTFFKPLAKPYLDSLIQQQINKKGLIQEDLVYEYEKERLENTTFYNLGEGRKFVESISKRNDLDPEPVAKSRWARKPTKQEPRKNALLKRAKIKVLEDIYGSSPTIKQIEELNKTIPRYSWLAPQGREWAVGLKGNSDSWFTGIVEVNKTRTQYFYEVKRFGDSDRFLMEIKSIKNNKSNNAYSTNIEVEKILKKGSESGDVEGYNVTIFGAKYQTYGWKQSKTDFFRVVCKPSDGKLENAICTGYMAINRDKSHSDDFVRKHNISSNSQKDSIRAVVRYFILEMHKNLGIR
;
A
#
# COMPACT_ATOMS: atom_id res chain seq x y z
N MET A 1 74.00 -9.18 54.12
CA MET A 1 74.72 -8.46 53.06
C MET A 1 75.58 -9.48 52.32
N THR A 2 75.45 -9.55 50.99
CA THR A 2 76.23 -10.39 50.05
C THR A 2 75.81 -11.87 49.92
N ILE A 3 74.86 -12.15 49.02
CA ILE A 3 74.97 -13.01 47.82
C ILE A 3 73.66 -12.78 47.04
N LEU A 4 73.66 -11.75 46.21
CA LEU A 4 72.59 -11.43 45.26
C LEU A 4 73.26 -10.69 44.09
N LYS A 5 74.03 -11.43 43.29
CA LYS A 5 74.65 -10.94 42.05
C LYS A 5 74.74 -12.07 41.04
N LYS A 6 73.69 -12.20 40.22
CA LYS A 6 73.70 -12.40 38.76
C LYS A 6 72.39 -13.05 38.30
N ILE A 7 71.39 -12.21 38.04
CA ILE A 7 70.42 -12.47 36.96
C ILE A 7 70.53 -11.27 36.04
N LYS A 8 71.15 -11.46 34.87
CA LYS A 8 71.55 -10.38 33.95
C LYS A 8 70.44 -9.91 32.99
N ASN A 9 69.20 -10.33 33.19
CA ASN A 9 68.06 -9.80 32.44
C ASN A 9 66.77 -9.90 33.27
N PRO A 10 66.33 -8.82 33.96
CA PRO A 10 65.02 -8.82 34.63
C PRO A 10 63.88 -9.00 33.63
N PHE A 11 64.09 -8.64 32.36
CA PHE A 11 63.13 -8.87 31.28
C PHE A 11 62.87 -10.36 31.04
N LEU A 12 63.87 -11.25 31.13
CA LEU A 12 63.69 -12.70 30.96
C LEU A 12 63.00 -13.37 32.15
N PHE A 13 63.08 -12.80 33.35
CA PHE A 13 62.37 -13.30 34.53
C PHE A 13 60.92 -12.81 34.55
N PHE A 14 60.66 -11.56 34.13
CA PHE A 14 59.30 -11.09 33.90
C PHE A 14 58.66 -11.77 32.69
N PHE A 15 59.42 -12.04 31.61
CA PHE A 15 58.94 -12.83 30.48
C PHE A 15 58.75 -14.29 30.88
N SER A 16 59.60 -14.90 31.71
CA SER A 16 59.34 -16.28 32.16
C SER A 16 58.15 -16.36 33.10
N VAL A 17 57.93 -15.39 34.00
CA VAL A 17 56.73 -15.36 34.86
C VAL A 17 55.49 -15.02 34.04
N TYR A 18 55.56 -14.07 33.09
CA TYR A 18 54.44 -13.78 32.18
C TYR A 18 54.16 -14.93 31.23
N PHE A 19 55.18 -15.60 30.69
CA PHE A 19 55.07 -16.73 29.78
C PHE A 19 54.68 -18.01 30.53
N LEU A 20 55.05 -18.17 31.81
CA LEU A 20 54.57 -19.23 32.69
C LEU A 20 53.13 -18.94 33.15
N SER A 21 52.75 -17.69 33.39
CA SER A 21 51.35 -17.32 33.61
C SER A 21 50.52 -17.38 32.31
N PHE A 22 51.10 -17.12 31.14
CA PHE A 22 50.47 -17.32 29.83
C PHE A 22 50.38 -18.80 29.48
N LEU A 23 51.35 -19.63 29.89
CA LEU A 23 51.29 -21.10 29.85
C LEU A 23 50.31 -21.68 30.88
N MET A 24 50.14 -21.05 32.04
CA MET A 24 49.16 -21.45 33.08
C MET A 24 47.75 -20.88 32.79
N ILE A 25 47.63 -19.88 31.92
CA ILE A 25 46.36 -19.42 31.32
C ILE A 25 46.05 -20.24 30.05
N SER A 26 47.07 -20.78 29.37
CA SER A 26 46.99 -21.73 28.24
C SER A 26 46.68 -23.17 28.70
N CYS A 27 47.19 -23.58 29.87
CA CYS A 27 46.75 -24.76 30.60
C CYS A 27 45.52 -24.37 31.42
N GLY A 28 44.34 -24.53 30.81
CA GLY A 28 43.06 -24.14 31.41
C GLY A 28 42.96 -24.44 32.90
N SER A 29 42.30 -23.51 33.62
CA SER A 29 41.94 -23.62 35.04
C SER A 29 41.68 -25.07 35.44
N ALA A 30 42.43 -25.55 36.45
CA ALA A 30 42.29 -26.90 36.96
C ALA A 30 40.80 -27.25 37.12
N PRO A 31 40.34 -28.38 36.56
CA PRO A 31 38.94 -28.76 36.61
C PRO A 31 38.48 -28.79 38.06
N GLN A 32 37.19 -28.56 38.31
CA GLN A 32 36.58 -28.71 39.62
C GLN A 32 36.83 -30.12 40.14
N THR A 33 37.95 -30.29 40.85
CA THR A 33 38.19 -31.45 41.67
C THR A 33 37.19 -31.32 42.79
N ILE A 34 36.23 -32.25 42.86
CA ILE A 34 35.42 -32.41 44.07
C ILE A 34 36.42 -32.41 45.23
N SER A 35 36.29 -31.45 46.15
CA SER A 35 37.22 -31.35 47.27
C SER A 35 37.27 -32.70 47.99
N LYS A 36 38.42 -33.07 48.57
CA LYS A 36 38.55 -34.37 49.27
C LYS A 36 37.43 -34.59 50.28
N ASP A 37 36.95 -33.52 50.91
CA ASP A 37 35.84 -33.56 51.87
C ASP A 37 34.48 -33.78 51.18
N SER A 38 34.21 -33.06 50.09
CA SER A 38 33.00 -33.29 49.28
C SER A 38 32.95 -34.70 48.71
N TYR A 39 34.11 -35.26 48.31
CA TYR A 39 34.21 -36.62 47.79
C TYR A 39 33.87 -37.64 48.86
N LYS A 40 34.39 -37.48 50.09
CA LYS A 40 34.04 -38.35 51.23
C LYS A 40 32.55 -38.32 51.53
N VAL A 41 31.94 -37.13 51.51
CA VAL A 41 30.50 -36.95 51.74
C VAL A 41 29.68 -37.65 50.65
N TYR A 42 29.97 -37.38 49.37
CA TYR A 42 29.25 -38.02 48.27
C TYR A 42 29.48 -39.53 48.25
N LYS A 43 30.68 -40.02 48.57
CA LYS A 43 30.95 -41.46 48.63
C LYS A 43 30.15 -42.15 49.72
N LYS A 44 29.97 -41.50 50.88
CA LYS A 44 29.10 -42.00 51.96
C LYS A 44 27.64 -42.06 51.52
N GLN A 45 27.14 -41.00 50.90
CA GLN A 45 25.76 -40.91 50.39
C GLN A 45 25.50 -41.91 49.25
N ALA A 46 26.45 -42.08 48.33
CA ALA A 46 26.36 -43.03 47.23
C ALA A 46 26.30 -44.47 47.77
N LYS A 47 27.11 -44.80 48.77
CA LYS A 47 27.04 -46.09 49.47
C LYS A 47 25.72 -46.32 50.21
N SER A 48 25.01 -45.26 50.60
CA SER A 48 23.69 -45.36 51.23
C SER A 48 22.53 -45.31 50.22
N GLY A 49 22.78 -45.54 48.93
CA GLY A 49 21.73 -45.63 47.92
C GLY A 49 21.31 -44.30 47.27
N ASN A 50 21.95 -43.17 47.57
CA ASN A 50 21.59 -41.89 46.98
C ASN A 50 22.07 -41.81 45.51
N SER A 51 21.14 -41.91 44.56
CA SER A 51 21.44 -41.95 43.12
C SER A 51 22.15 -40.69 42.60
N THR A 52 21.81 -39.49 43.11
CA THR A 52 22.49 -38.23 42.76
C THR A 52 23.95 -38.23 43.22
N ALA A 53 24.23 -38.75 44.41
CA ALA A 53 25.59 -38.90 44.91
C ALA A 53 26.38 -39.95 44.13
N MET A 54 25.73 -41.04 43.70
CA MET A 54 26.34 -42.03 42.78
C MET A 54 26.75 -41.37 41.46
N LEU A 55 25.87 -40.55 40.86
CA LEU A 55 26.19 -39.82 39.63
C LEU A 55 27.38 -38.86 39.82
N LYS A 56 27.40 -38.11 40.93
CA LYS A 56 28.52 -37.19 41.24
C LYS A 56 29.85 -37.93 41.44
N ILE A 57 29.82 -39.09 42.09
CA ILE A 57 31.00 -39.95 42.24
C ILE A 57 31.44 -40.53 40.90
N ALA A 58 30.48 -40.96 40.06
CA ALA A 58 30.76 -41.45 38.72
C ALA A 58 31.43 -40.37 37.85
N ASN A 59 30.91 -39.14 37.86
CA ASN A 59 31.51 -37.99 37.16
C ASN A 59 32.93 -37.70 37.68
N ALA A 60 33.17 -37.83 38.98
CA ALA A 60 34.50 -37.66 39.55
C ALA A 60 35.49 -38.73 39.06
N PHE A 61 35.05 -39.98 38.89
CA PHE A 61 35.86 -41.07 38.36
C PHE A 61 36.06 -40.99 36.84
N LYS A 62 35.03 -40.61 36.09
CA LYS A 62 35.13 -40.38 34.64
C LYS A 62 36.16 -39.30 34.34
N GLY A 63 36.25 -38.30 35.22
CA GLY A 63 36.95 -37.05 34.96
C GLY A 63 36.16 -36.23 33.93
N ASP A 64 36.07 -34.93 34.14
CA ASP A 64 35.38 -34.06 33.19
C ASP A 64 36.12 -34.03 31.83
N MET A 65 35.47 -33.61 30.74
CA MET A 65 36.02 -33.56 29.36
C MET A 65 37.39 -32.86 29.26
N PHE A 66 37.74 -32.03 30.25
CA PHE A 66 38.98 -31.26 30.33
C PHE A 66 39.94 -31.65 31.49
N THR A 67 39.75 -32.82 32.12
CA THR A 67 40.72 -33.41 33.08
C THR A 67 41.86 -34.13 32.38
N SER A 68 43.06 -34.12 32.99
CA SER A 68 44.18 -34.95 32.52
C SER A 68 43.86 -36.44 32.70
N ASN A 69 44.34 -37.28 31.76
CA ASN A 69 44.06 -38.72 31.73
C ASN A 69 44.57 -39.51 32.96
N GLU A 70 45.43 -38.90 33.78
CA GLU A 70 46.11 -39.56 34.91
C GLU A 70 45.19 -39.81 36.12
N LEU A 71 44.00 -39.18 36.18
CA LEU A 71 43.06 -39.29 37.31
C LEU A 71 41.75 -40.01 36.97
N ARG A 72 41.61 -40.51 35.74
CA ARG A 72 40.39 -41.14 35.24
C ARG A 72 40.38 -42.64 35.54
N ASP A 73 39.27 -43.12 36.11
CA ASP A 73 39.01 -44.53 36.38
C ASP A 73 37.62 -44.88 35.81
N TYR A 74 37.64 -45.23 34.54
CA TYR A 74 36.41 -45.45 33.77
C TYR A 74 35.67 -46.71 34.20
N GLU A 75 36.36 -47.74 34.69
CA GLU A 75 35.69 -48.94 35.21
C GLU A 75 34.83 -48.62 36.44
N ASN A 76 35.37 -47.84 37.38
CA ASN A 76 34.59 -47.41 38.53
C ASN A 76 33.51 -46.39 38.14
N ALA A 77 33.77 -45.51 37.18
CA ALA A 77 32.74 -44.61 36.65
C ALA A 77 31.53 -45.40 36.09
N ILE A 78 31.77 -46.40 35.23
CA ILE A 78 30.72 -47.24 34.65
C ILE A 78 29.90 -47.95 35.73
N LYS A 79 30.56 -48.51 36.75
CA LYS A 79 29.88 -49.17 37.89
C LYS A 79 28.94 -48.19 38.59
N TRP A 80 29.43 -46.99 38.92
CA TRP A 80 28.61 -45.99 39.61
C TRP A 80 27.49 -45.41 38.73
N TYR A 81 27.71 -45.20 37.44
CA TYR A 81 26.65 -44.80 36.51
C TYR A 81 25.55 -45.87 36.43
N SER A 82 25.94 -47.14 36.27
CA SER A 82 25.00 -48.25 36.21
C SER A 82 24.16 -48.36 37.50
N GLN A 83 24.80 -48.14 38.66
CA GLN A 83 24.11 -48.11 39.95
C GLN A 83 23.19 -46.89 40.09
N ALA A 84 23.62 -45.71 39.65
CA ALA A 84 22.79 -44.50 39.67
C ALA A 84 21.51 -44.69 38.85
N MET A 85 21.62 -45.29 37.66
CA MET A 85 20.47 -45.63 36.79
C MET A 85 19.53 -46.63 37.45
N ALA A 86 20.06 -47.68 38.08
CA ALA A 86 19.25 -48.70 38.74
C ALA A 86 18.55 -48.16 40.00
N ALA A 87 19.17 -47.21 40.70
CA ALA A 87 18.65 -46.62 41.92
C ALA A 87 17.55 -45.57 41.69
N SER A 88 17.43 -44.99 40.50
CA SER A 88 16.44 -43.94 40.23
C SER A 88 16.19 -43.72 38.74
N SER A 89 14.92 -43.66 38.35
CA SER A 89 14.49 -43.28 37.00
C SER A 89 14.96 -41.87 36.61
N THR A 90 15.05 -40.95 37.58
CA THR A 90 15.53 -39.57 37.37
C THR A 90 16.98 -39.51 36.92
N GLN A 91 17.82 -40.45 37.36
CA GLN A 91 19.24 -40.51 36.99
C GLN A 91 19.50 -41.38 35.76
N LYS A 92 18.47 -42.04 35.21
CA LYS A 92 18.57 -42.95 34.07
C LYS A 92 19.19 -42.26 32.85
N ILE A 93 18.69 -41.08 32.49
CA ILE A 93 19.11 -40.37 31.28
C ILE A 93 20.48 -39.71 31.42
N PRO A 94 20.78 -38.95 32.51
CA PRO A 94 22.12 -38.43 32.73
C PRO A 94 23.17 -39.53 32.69
N ALA A 95 22.99 -40.63 33.42
CA ALA A 95 23.98 -41.70 33.44
C ALA A 95 24.09 -42.47 32.11
N ALA A 96 22.98 -42.68 31.38
CA ALA A 96 23.05 -43.28 30.04
C ALA A 96 23.86 -42.42 29.05
N ARG A 97 23.75 -41.09 29.13
CA ARG A 97 24.56 -40.16 28.32
C ARG A 97 26.05 -40.31 28.62
N GLU A 98 26.41 -40.32 29.91
CA GLU A 98 27.82 -40.48 30.29
C GLU A 98 28.38 -41.85 29.88
N LEU A 99 27.58 -42.92 29.97
CA LEU A 99 27.96 -44.25 29.50
C LEU A 99 28.14 -44.31 27.97
N PHE A 100 27.26 -43.66 27.21
CA PHE A 100 27.42 -43.51 25.76
C PHE A 100 28.77 -42.87 25.42
N GLU A 101 29.12 -41.76 26.05
CA GLU A 101 30.39 -41.06 25.81
C GLU A 101 31.62 -41.92 26.13
N ILE A 102 31.58 -42.63 27.28
CA ILE A 102 32.68 -43.52 27.69
C ILE A 102 32.90 -44.64 26.66
N TYR A 103 31.84 -45.33 26.24
CA TYR A 103 31.97 -46.42 25.28
C TYR A 103 32.26 -45.93 23.86
N MET A 104 31.83 -44.71 23.51
CA MET A 104 32.09 -44.10 22.20
C MET A 104 33.54 -43.65 22.04
N THR A 105 34.15 -43.14 23.09
CA THR A 105 35.55 -42.65 23.08
C THR A 105 36.54 -43.76 23.39
N GLY A 106 36.24 -44.60 24.37
CA GLY A 106 37.17 -45.56 24.95
C GLY A 106 38.27 -44.88 25.77
N SER A 107 38.98 -45.67 26.55
CA SER A 107 40.14 -45.28 27.36
C SER A 107 41.14 -46.42 27.44
N LYS A 108 42.22 -46.23 28.21
CA LYS A 108 43.24 -47.27 28.44
C LYS A 108 42.64 -48.51 29.10
N ASP A 109 41.72 -48.31 30.05
CA ASP A 109 41.18 -49.40 30.89
C ASP A 109 39.78 -49.86 30.42
N VAL A 110 39.09 -49.05 29.60
CA VAL A 110 37.81 -49.42 28.99
C VAL A 110 37.94 -49.28 27.47
N PRO A 111 38.08 -50.38 26.71
CA PRO A 111 38.19 -50.27 25.27
C PRO A 111 36.89 -49.71 24.68
N ARG A 112 37.05 -48.98 23.59
CA ARG A 112 35.95 -48.46 22.79
C ARG A 112 35.01 -49.60 22.37
N ASN A 113 33.70 -49.40 22.55
CA ASN A 113 32.69 -50.42 22.23
C ASN A 113 31.45 -49.77 21.59
N ILE A 114 31.32 -49.90 20.27
CA ILE A 114 30.23 -49.30 19.50
C ILE A 114 28.87 -49.88 19.87
N ASP A 115 28.76 -51.18 20.08
CA ASP A 115 27.48 -51.82 20.37
C ASP A 115 26.95 -51.42 21.76
N ALA A 116 27.85 -51.29 22.73
CA ALA A 116 27.53 -50.73 24.04
C ALA A 116 27.13 -49.25 23.91
N ALA A 117 27.89 -48.44 23.16
CA ALA A 117 27.55 -47.04 22.93
C ALA A 117 26.17 -46.88 22.27
N LYS A 118 25.83 -47.70 21.26
CA LYS A 118 24.51 -47.73 20.59
C LYS A 118 23.38 -48.01 21.58
N LYS A 119 23.57 -49.01 22.45
CA LYS A 119 22.58 -49.36 23.48
C LYS A 119 22.26 -48.17 24.38
N TRP A 120 23.29 -47.45 24.84
CA TRP A 120 23.09 -46.31 25.73
C TRP A 120 22.57 -45.08 25.00
N LEU A 121 23.03 -44.83 23.77
CA LEU A 121 22.50 -43.79 22.92
C LEU A 121 21.00 -43.95 22.68
N GLN A 122 20.53 -45.18 22.42
CA GLN A 122 19.11 -45.45 22.24
C GLN A 122 18.29 -45.02 23.46
N ILE A 123 18.75 -45.34 24.68
CA ILE A 123 18.07 -44.94 25.91
C ILE A 123 18.00 -43.41 26.06
N VAL A 124 19.07 -42.71 25.65
CA VAL A 124 19.12 -41.25 25.66
C VAL A 124 18.16 -40.69 24.60
N ALA A 125 18.20 -41.20 23.38
CA ALA A 125 17.36 -40.79 22.26
C ALA A 125 15.86 -41.02 22.50
N ASP A 126 15.49 -42.13 23.14
CA ASP A 126 14.09 -42.45 23.49
C ASP A 126 13.52 -41.51 24.57
N SER A 127 14.39 -40.79 25.27
CA SER A 127 14.04 -39.93 26.41
C SER A 127 14.23 -38.44 26.14
N MET A 128 15.06 -38.12 25.15
CA MET A 128 15.30 -36.77 24.71
C MET A 128 14.35 -36.49 23.56
N ASP A 129 13.62 -35.40 23.67
CA ASP A 129 13.28 -34.67 22.46
C ASP A 129 14.64 -34.21 21.90
N LEU A 130 15.18 -34.92 20.90
CA LEU A 130 16.56 -34.74 20.40
C LEU A 130 16.82 -33.33 19.79
N HIS A 131 15.82 -32.44 19.86
CA HIS A 131 15.83 -31.05 19.42
C HIS A 131 16.57 -30.06 20.33
N ILE A 132 17.11 -30.49 21.48
CA ILE A 132 17.61 -29.54 22.47
C ILE A 132 19.14 -29.42 22.38
N TYR A 133 19.64 -28.29 21.84
CA TYR A 133 20.58 -27.36 22.51
C TYR A 133 21.44 -26.46 21.59
N TYR A 134 21.47 -26.64 20.26
CA TYR A 134 22.32 -25.80 19.37
C TYR A 134 21.55 -25.07 18.27
N GLN A 135 21.72 -23.75 18.29
CA GLN A 135 20.96 -22.75 17.53
C GLN A 135 21.43 -22.58 16.05
N ASP A 136 21.99 -23.64 15.43
CA ASP A 136 22.30 -23.66 13.98
C ASP A 136 21.66 -24.79 13.19
N ASN A 137 21.17 -25.83 13.88
CA ASN A 137 21.40 -27.19 13.45
C ASN A 137 21.03 -27.53 12.01
N THR A 138 22.04 -27.50 11.14
CA THR A 138 22.38 -28.71 10.37
C THR A 138 22.01 -29.92 11.23
N ASP A 139 21.04 -30.75 10.85
CA ASP A 139 20.41 -31.76 11.68
C ASP A 139 21.46 -32.79 12.14
N LEU A 140 22.14 -32.47 13.24
CA LEU A 140 23.12 -33.31 13.91
C LEU A 140 22.33 -34.30 14.76
N TYR A 141 21.61 -35.21 14.12
CA TYR A 141 20.98 -36.33 14.81
C TYR A 141 22.06 -37.22 15.39
N LEU A 142 22.23 -37.18 16.72
CA LEU A 142 23.21 -38.02 17.40
C LEU A 142 23.01 -39.51 17.05
N MET A 143 21.81 -39.93 16.65
CA MET A 143 21.50 -41.28 16.15
C MET A 143 22.33 -41.70 14.93
N ASP A 144 22.65 -40.76 14.04
CA ASP A 144 23.43 -41.04 12.83
C ASP A 144 24.94 -41.02 13.10
N ILE A 145 25.38 -40.70 14.33
CA ILE A 145 26.80 -40.56 14.67
C ILE A 145 27.61 -41.80 14.31
N PHE A 146 27.03 -43.00 14.38
CA PHE A 146 27.75 -44.23 14.07
C PHE A 146 27.96 -44.44 12.57
N ASP A 147 26.98 -44.05 11.75
CA ASP A 147 27.12 -44.10 10.30
C ASP A 147 28.07 -43.03 9.80
N VAL A 148 27.99 -41.83 10.37
CA VAL A 148 28.94 -40.74 10.12
C VAL A 148 30.32 -41.14 10.59
N TYR A 149 30.46 -41.76 11.76
CA TYR A 149 31.74 -42.28 12.26
C TYR A 149 32.34 -43.27 11.26
N LYS A 150 31.57 -44.27 10.83
CA LYS A 150 32.00 -45.27 9.85
C LYS A 150 32.46 -44.64 8.54
N LYS A 151 31.81 -43.58 8.07
CA LYS A 151 32.20 -42.82 6.87
C LYS A 151 33.47 -42.00 7.10
N ALA A 152 33.54 -41.27 8.22
CA ALA A 152 34.60 -40.33 8.57
C ALA A 152 35.95 -40.98 8.93
N THR A 153 35.95 -42.27 9.30
CA THR A 153 37.18 -42.99 9.65
C THR A 153 37.78 -43.83 8.53
N LYS A 154 37.19 -43.84 7.33
CA LYS A 154 37.79 -44.48 6.15
C LYS A 154 39.06 -43.72 5.74
N ALA A 155 39.98 -44.43 5.07
CA ALA A 155 41.19 -43.82 4.52
C ALA A 155 40.87 -42.68 3.53
N GLU A 156 39.80 -42.85 2.73
CA GLU A 156 39.30 -41.89 1.74
C GLU A 156 38.03 -41.16 2.24
N ALA A 157 37.94 -40.87 3.54
CA ALA A 157 36.79 -40.18 4.10
C ALA A 157 36.65 -38.76 3.51
N SER A 158 35.42 -38.36 3.16
CA SER A 158 35.14 -37.01 2.67
C SER A 158 35.31 -35.97 3.79
N ALA A 159 35.72 -34.76 3.43
CA ALA A 159 35.83 -33.63 4.36
C ALA A 159 34.50 -33.37 5.10
N GLU A 160 33.36 -33.57 4.43
CA GLU A 160 32.02 -33.44 5.03
C GLU A 160 31.78 -34.42 6.18
N SER A 161 32.07 -35.70 5.99
CA SER A 161 31.89 -36.71 7.04
C SER A 161 32.82 -36.45 8.23
N GLN A 162 34.05 -36.01 7.97
CA GLN A 162 35.01 -35.62 9.00
C GLN A 162 34.56 -34.37 9.76
N PHE A 163 34.07 -33.36 9.04
CA PHE A 163 33.54 -32.13 9.63
C PHE A 163 32.35 -32.42 10.54
N LEU A 164 31.38 -33.20 10.04
CA LEU A 164 30.18 -33.57 10.78
C LEU A 164 30.53 -34.39 12.02
N LEU A 165 31.46 -35.34 11.92
CA LEU A 165 31.94 -36.07 13.09
C LEU A 165 32.64 -35.15 14.09
N GLY A 166 33.49 -34.24 13.61
CA GLY A 166 34.15 -33.24 14.44
C GLY A 166 33.15 -32.40 15.23
N ARG A 167 32.07 -31.97 14.58
CA ARG A 167 30.96 -31.26 15.21
C ARG A 167 30.24 -32.11 16.25
N TYR A 168 29.86 -33.36 15.95
CA TYR A 168 29.24 -34.26 16.94
C TYR A 168 30.05 -34.33 18.23
N PHE A 169 31.36 -34.50 18.10
CA PHE A 169 32.25 -34.63 19.24
C PHE A 169 32.35 -33.37 20.10
N LEU A 170 32.19 -32.18 19.51
CA LEU A 170 32.22 -30.93 20.23
C LEU A 170 30.84 -30.53 20.74
N GLU A 171 29.83 -30.54 19.87
CA GLU A 171 28.48 -30.09 20.19
C GLU A 171 27.79 -31.00 21.21
N PHE A 172 27.98 -32.32 21.15
CA PHE A 172 27.46 -33.20 22.19
C PHE A 172 28.45 -33.41 23.35
N GLU A 173 29.47 -32.56 23.45
CA GLU A 173 30.51 -32.59 24.49
C GLU A 173 31.20 -33.96 24.69
N ILE A 174 31.27 -34.80 23.64
CA ILE A 174 31.77 -36.18 23.73
C ILE A 174 33.28 -36.24 24.01
N ASP A 175 34.10 -35.60 23.15
CA ASP A 175 35.55 -35.46 23.37
C ASP A 175 36.15 -34.31 22.55
N TYR A 176 36.78 -33.36 23.23
CA TYR A 176 37.22 -32.11 22.60
C TYR A 176 38.36 -32.34 21.62
N ASN A 177 39.35 -33.12 22.04
CA ASN A 177 40.55 -33.34 21.24
C ASN A 177 40.22 -34.15 19.98
N THR A 178 39.34 -35.14 20.10
CA THR A 178 38.84 -35.93 18.97
C THR A 178 38.03 -35.07 18.02
N GLY A 179 37.14 -34.22 18.55
CA GLY A 179 36.37 -33.26 17.75
C GLY A 179 37.27 -32.33 16.94
N VAL A 180 38.20 -31.62 17.62
CA VAL A 180 39.17 -30.75 16.96
C VAL A 180 40.01 -31.50 15.92
N ARG A 181 40.47 -32.72 16.23
CA ARG A 181 41.26 -33.53 15.29
C ARG A 181 40.48 -33.87 14.01
N PHE A 182 39.19 -34.18 14.11
CA PHE A 182 38.37 -34.46 12.93
C PHE A 182 38.05 -33.19 12.14
N LEU A 183 37.87 -32.05 12.81
CA LEU A 183 37.75 -30.75 12.14
C LEU A 183 39.03 -30.36 11.40
N ASP A 184 40.20 -30.57 12.01
CA ASP A 184 41.49 -30.33 11.35
C ASP A 184 41.68 -31.25 10.13
N LYS A 185 41.25 -32.51 10.23
CA LYS A 185 41.23 -33.42 9.07
C LYS A 185 40.32 -32.88 7.96
N ALA A 186 39.11 -32.43 8.28
CA ALA A 186 38.18 -31.88 7.30
C ALA A 186 38.76 -30.66 6.57
N ALA A 187 39.36 -29.73 7.31
CA ALA A 187 40.04 -28.56 6.74
C ALA A 187 41.25 -28.95 5.87
N ASN A 188 41.95 -30.04 6.19
CA ASN A 188 43.06 -30.54 5.36
C ASN A 188 42.58 -31.28 4.10
N THR A 189 41.45 -31.99 4.17
CA THR A 189 40.87 -32.71 3.03
C THR A 189 40.23 -31.76 2.01
N ASP A 190 39.56 -30.70 2.46
CA ASP A 190 38.99 -29.67 1.58
C ASP A 190 39.02 -28.29 2.27
N SER A 191 40.18 -27.64 2.18
CA SER A 191 40.44 -26.35 2.84
C SER A 191 39.57 -25.23 2.27
N ALA A 192 39.31 -25.24 0.96
CA ALA A 192 38.52 -24.20 0.31
C ALA A 192 37.09 -24.17 0.86
N ARG A 193 36.52 -25.33 1.17
CA ARG A 193 35.16 -25.43 1.70
C ARG A 193 35.09 -25.32 3.23
N TYR A 194 35.99 -25.95 3.98
CA TYR A 194 35.81 -26.13 5.43
C TYR A 194 36.70 -25.28 6.32
N SER A 195 37.76 -24.64 5.82
CA SER A 195 38.73 -23.93 6.67
C SER A 195 38.08 -22.86 7.57
N GLN A 196 37.18 -22.06 7.01
CA GLN A 196 36.50 -20.99 7.74
C GLN A 196 35.51 -21.53 8.78
N ASP A 197 34.70 -22.53 8.42
CA ASP A 197 33.74 -23.15 9.35
C ASP A 197 34.42 -23.97 10.44
N VAL A 198 35.53 -24.65 10.13
CA VAL A 198 36.38 -25.32 11.13
C VAL A 198 36.97 -24.30 12.11
N ASN A 199 37.50 -23.18 11.61
CA ASN A 199 37.99 -22.10 12.47
C ASN A 199 36.89 -21.52 13.36
N TYR A 200 35.67 -21.38 12.81
CA TYR A 200 34.50 -20.97 13.58
C TYR A 200 34.16 -21.92 14.72
N ILE A 201 33.94 -23.20 14.41
CA ILE A 201 33.58 -24.21 15.41
C ILE A 201 34.67 -24.32 16.49
N LYS A 202 35.95 -24.37 16.09
CA LYS A 202 37.07 -24.41 17.04
C LYS A 202 37.08 -23.18 17.95
N SER A 203 36.91 -21.97 17.39
CA SER A 203 36.91 -20.72 18.16
C SER A 203 35.73 -20.65 19.13
N LYS A 204 34.54 -21.07 18.69
CA LYS A 204 33.33 -21.14 19.51
C LYS A 204 33.53 -22.08 20.70
N TRP A 205 34.03 -23.28 20.46
CA TRP A 205 34.24 -24.26 21.53
C TRP A 205 35.43 -23.94 22.44
N GLN A 206 36.48 -23.31 21.91
CA GLN A 206 37.56 -22.77 22.73
C GLN A 206 37.07 -21.65 23.66
N PHE A 207 36.19 -20.77 23.15
CA PHE A 207 35.55 -19.74 23.96
C PHE A 207 34.74 -20.33 25.12
N PHE A 208 33.90 -21.34 24.85
CA PHE A 208 33.14 -22.04 25.89
C PHE A 208 34.06 -22.73 26.90
N ARG A 209 35.08 -23.43 26.42
CA ARG A 209 36.07 -24.11 27.26
C ARG A 209 36.78 -23.15 28.22
N ASN A 210 37.23 -21.99 27.72
CA ASN A 210 37.94 -21.01 28.54
C ASN A 210 37.06 -20.37 29.63
N ARG A 211 35.75 -20.50 29.52
CA ARG A 211 34.77 -19.97 30.47
C ARG A 211 34.02 -21.05 31.24
N ARG A 212 34.43 -22.33 31.17
CA ARG A 212 33.70 -23.47 31.77
C ARG A 212 33.30 -23.24 33.24
N SER A 213 34.16 -22.59 34.04
CA SER A 213 33.87 -22.23 35.43
C SER A 213 32.59 -21.41 35.58
N ASP A 214 32.29 -20.56 34.61
CA ASP A 214 31.17 -19.63 34.61
C ASP A 214 29.83 -20.36 34.32
N PHE A 215 29.88 -21.60 33.81
CA PHE A 215 28.71 -22.39 33.42
C PHE A 215 28.22 -23.36 34.52
N THR A 216 28.87 -23.40 35.69
CA THR A 216 28.55 -24.37 36.77
C THR A 216 27.31 -24.02 37.60
N ASN A 217 26.74 -22.83 37.40
CA ASN A 217 25.45 -22.43 37.98
C ASN A 217 24.35 -22.56 36.93
N ASN A 218 23.31 -23.37 37.19
CA ASN A 218 22.16 -23.66 36.31
C ASN A 218 21.44 -22.44 35.68
N VAL A 219 21.77 -21.21 36.08
CA VAL A 219 21.18 -19.96 35.60
C VAL A 219 22.03 -19.29 34.50
N ALA A 220 23.24 -19.81 34.20
CA ALA A 220 24.25 -19.09 33.43
C ALA A 220 24.40 -19.45 31.94
N PHE A 221 23.80 -20.55 31.44
CA PHE A 221 24.03 -20.94 30.04
C PHE A 221 23.38 -19.96 29.04
N GLU A 222 22.11 -19.60 29.22
CA GLU A 222 21.40 -18.64 28.35
C GLU A 222 22.02 -17.24 28.38
N ALA A 223 22.33 -16.71 29.57
CA ALA A 223 22.95 -15.37 29.72
C ALA A 223 24.39 -15.27 29.16
N GLN A 224 25.02 -16.41 28.84
CA GLN A 224 26.37 -16.45 28.28
C GLN A 224 26.37 -16.84 26.78
N LYS A 225 25.25 -17.33 26.22
CA LYS A 225 25.01 -17.36 24.76
C LYS A 225 25.10 -15.95 24.17
N ASP A 226 24.57 -14.97 24.89
CA ASP A 226 24.71 -13.54 24.61
C ASP A 226 26.16 -13.05 24.64
N LYS A 227 27.15 -13.85 25.00
CA LYS A 227 28.58 -13.48 24.85
C LYS A 227 29.27 -14.23 23.73
N ALA A 228 28.73 -15.38 23.29
CA ALA A 228 29.24 -16.12 22.15
C ALA A 228 28.93 -15.43 20.80
N HIS A 229 27.91 -14.56 20.74
CA HIS A 229 27.57 -13.82 19.51
C HIS A 229 28.73 -12.98 18.97
N GLN A 230 29.66 -12.51 19.81
CA GLN A 230 30.85 -11.78 19.35
C GLN A 230 31.77 -12.66 18.50
N VAL A 231 31.90 -13.94 18.87
CA VAL A 231 32.66 -14.93 18.10
C VAL A 231 31.94 -15.20 16.77
N MET A 232 30.61 -15.36 16.82
CA MET A 232 29.78 -15.56 15.62
C MET A 232 29.90 -14.38 14.66
N LYS A 233 29.68 -13.15 15.14
CA LYS A 233 29.77 -11.91 14.36
C LYS A 233 31.14 -11.70 13.75
N ARG A 234 32.20 -11.96 14.50
CA ARG A 234 33.57 -11.81 13.97
C ARG A 234 33.81 -12.81 12.84
N LEU A 235 33.50 -14.08 13.06
CA LEU A 235 33.81 -15.15 12.11
C LEU A 235 32.83 -15.19 10.93
N SER A 236 31.63 -14.63 11.06
CA SER A 236 30.73 -14.37 9.93
C SER A 236 31.33 -13.35 8.97
N ASN A 237 31.98 -12.31 9.49
CA ASN A 237 32.71 -11.32 8.68
C ASN A 237 33.98 -11.89 8.04
N GLU A 238 34.61 -12.88 8.66
CA GLU A 238 35.77 -13.60 8.12
C GLU A 238 35.39 -14.64 7.05
N GLY A 239 34.10 -14.87 6.82
CA GLY A 239 33.58 -15.62 5.68
C GLY A 239 32.84 -16.91 6.03
N SER A 240 32.96 -17.41 7.26
CA SER A 240 32.33 -18.67 7.68
C SER A 240 30.83 -18.67 7.42
N GLU A 241 30.38 -19.65 6.66
CA GLU A 241 28.97 -19.83 6.30
C GLU A 241 28.16 -20.20 7.53
N LEU A 242 28.70 -21.09 8.36
CA LEU A 242 28.03 -21.51 9.59
C LEU A 242 27.91 -20.36 10.60
N ALA A 243 28.96 -19.55 10.75
CA ALA A 243 28.93 -18.37 11.60
C ALA A 243 27.90 -17.33 11.13
N LYS A 244 27.73 -17.15 9.80
CA LYS A 244 26.68 -16.27 9.24
C LYS A 244 25.29 -16.76 9.61
N LEU A 245 25.01 -18.06 9.48
CA LEU A 245 23.72 -18.63 9.86
C LEU A 245 23.44 -18.47 11.35
N GLU A 246 24.39 -18.85 12.22
CA GLU A 246 24.21 -18.73 13.68
C GLU A 246 24.06 -17.28 14.13
N TYR A 247 24.89 -16.37 13.62
CA TYR A 247 24.80 -14.96 13.96
C TYR A 247 23.48 -14.36 13.47
N THR A 248 23.03 -14.72 12.27
CA THR A 248 21.74 -14.26 11.74
C THR A 248 20.57 -14.78 12.58
N ASN A 249 20.61 -16.07 12.95
CA ASN A 249 19.61 -16.66 13.83
C ASN A 249 19.53 -15.91 15.18
N TYR A 250 20.69 -15.59 15.76
CA TYR A 250 20.80 -14.82 16.99
C TYR A 250 20.18 -13.41 16.84
N ILE A 251 20.53 -12.64 15.81
CA ILE A 251 20.01 -11.26 15.67
C ILE A 251 18.51 -11.24 15.37
N VAL A 252 17.99 -12.19 14.57
CA VAL A 252 16.57 -12.25 14.22
C VAL A 252 15.71 -12.54 15.45
N HIS A 253 16.11 -13.51 16.29
CA HIS A 253 15.32 -13.91 17.46
C HIS A 253 15.51 -12.99 18.67
N ASN A 254 16.58 -12.18 18.72
CA ASN A 254 16.80 -11.20 19.79
C ASN A 254 16.37 -9.78 19.41
N ALA A 255 16.01 -9.53 18.15
CA ALA A 255 15.45 -8.25 17.74
C ALA A 255 14.06 -8.04 18.39
N LYS A 256 13.75 -6.80 18.76
CA LYS A 256 12.41 -6.45 19.27
C LYS A 256 11.34 -6.73 18.21
N ASN A 257 11.63 -6.35 16.96
CA ASN A 257 10.90 -6.75 15.78
C ASN A 257 11.89 -7.37 14.77
N PRO A 258 11.63 -8.55 14.21
CA PRO A 258 12.51 -9.17 13.22
C PRO A 258 12.82 -8.29 11.99
N GLN A 259 11.89 -7.41 11.60
CA GLN A 259 12.05 -6.48 10.47
C GLN A 259 13.19 -5.47 10.71
N ASP A 260 13.51 -5.14 11.97
CA ASP A 260 14.57 -4.19 12.31
C ASP A 260 15.96 -4.68 11.85
N VAL A 261 16.11 -5.98 11.60
CA VAL A 261 17.37 -6.61 11.16
C VAL A 261 17.31 -7.15 9.73
N LYS A 262 16.32 -6.75 8.92
CA LYS A 262 16.14 -7.19 7.52
C LYS A 262 17.41 -6.98 6.67
N GLU A 263 17.96 -5.77 6.65
CA GLU A 263 19.13 -5.44 5.82
C GLU A 263 20.38 -6.26 6.21
N GLU A 264 20.62 -6.44 7.51
CA GLU A 264 21.76 -7.23 8.01
C GLU A 264 21.57 -8.72 7.67
N THR A 265 20.35 -9.24 7.83
CA THR A 265 19.96 -10.61 7.49
C THR A 265 20.16 -10.91 6.01
N GLU A 266 19.64 -10.06 5.12
CA GLU A 266 19.81 -10.22 3.67
C GLU A 266 21.28 -10.15 3.24
N LYS A 267 22.05 -9.23 3.85
CA LYS A 267 23.49 -9.12 3.58
C LYS A 267 24.26 -10.38 3.97
N LEU A 268 23.98 -10.94 5.15
CA LEU A 268 24.66 -12.13 5.65
C LEU A 268 24.27 -13.39 4.86
N LEU A 269 23.00 -13.49 4.47
CA LEU A 269 22.44 -14.72 3.90
C LEU A 269 22.30 -14.71 2.37
N ARG A 270 22.67 -13.63 1.68
CA ARG A 270 22.57 -13.48 0.21
C ARG A 270 23.04 -14.70 -0.59
N ASN A 271 24.15 -15.32 -0.17
CA ASN A 271 24.74 -16.44 -0.89
C ASN A 271 24.04 -17.77 -0.65
N PHE A 272 23.26 -17.90 0.43
CA PHE A 272 22.55 -19.12 0.78
C PHE A 272 21.25 -19.25 -0.01
N VAL A 273 20.53 -18.14 -0.21
CA VAL A 273 19.17 -18.14 -0.77
C VAL A 273 19.15 -18.29 -2.30
N ILE A 274 20.31 -18.52 -2.94
CA ILE A 274 20.38 -18.78 -4.37
C ILE A 274 19.98 -20.24 -4.68
N PRO A 275 19.19 -20.53 -5.75
CA PRO A 275 18.73 -21.89 -6.07
C PRO A 275 19.84 -22.95 -6.20
N LYS A 276 21.05 -22.51 -6.58
CA LYS A 276 22.22 -23.38 -6.81
C LYS A 276 23.08 -23.61 -5.55
N PHE A 277 22.68 -23.10 -4.38
CA PHE A 277 23.44 -23.36 -3.16
C PHE A 277 23.50 -24.86 -2.88
N ALA A 278 24.71 -25.36 -2.56
CA ALA A 278 25.00 -26.79 -2.53
C ALA A 278 24.36 -27.48 -1.32
N ASN A 279 24.41 -26.84 -0.14
CA ASN A 279 23.84 -27.41 1.08
C ASN A 279 22.37 -26.98 1.22
N LYS A 280 21.44 -27.86 0.82
CA LYS A 280 20.00 -27.60 0.84
C LYS A 280 19.43 -27.32 2.21
N GLU A 281 20.07 -27.83 3.25
CA GLU A 281 19.60 -27.64 4.61
C GLU A 281 19.95 -26.24 5.13
N GLN A 282 21.18 -25.80 4.89
CA GLN A 282 21.61 -24.44 5.17
C GLN A 282 20.82 -23.42 4.33
N GLN A 283 20.54 -23.75 3.06
CA GLN A 283 19.64 -22.96 2.23
C GLN A 283 18.25 -22.84 2.87
N LEU A 284 17.68 -23.95 3.36
CA LEU A 284 16.36 -23.97 3.99
C LEU A 284 16.30 -23.05 5.21
N LYS A 285 17.30 -23.13 6.08
CA LYS A 285 17.39 -22.26 7.26
C LYS A 285 17.60 -20.81 6.91
N ALA A 286 18.46 -20.52 5.94
CA ALA A 286 18.67 -19.16 5.49
C ALA A 286 17.37 -18.56 4.94
N THR A 287 16.64 -19.30 4.11
CA THR A 287 15.33 -18.87 3.59
C THR A 287 14.32 -18.67 4.72
N TYR A 288 14.29 -19.54 5.73
CA TYR A 288 13.44 -19.36 6.91
C TYR A 288 13.76 -18.06 7.66
N LEU A 289 15.03 -17.82 7.96
CA LEU A 289 15.47 -16.60 8.66
C LEU A 289 15.18 -15.33 7.86
N VAL A 290 15.40 -15.37 6.54
CA VAL A 290 15.02 -14.25 5.67
C VAL A 290 13.51 -14.03 5.75
N ALA A 291 12.69 -15.09 5.61
CA ALA A 291 11.23 -14.98 5.65
C ALA A 291 10.72 -14.32 6.93
N LEU A 292 11.30 -14.63 8.09
CA LEU A 292 10.93 -14.02 9.38
C LEU A 292 11.16 -12.50 9.41
N THR A 293 12.13 -11.98 8.65
CA THR A 293 12.45 -10.54 8.60
C THR A 293 11.69 -9.77 7.52
N GLN A 294 10.99 -10.46 6.63
CA GLN A 294 10.22 -9.81 5.56
C GLN A 294 8.83 -9.36 6.04
N GLU A 295 8.21 -8.51 5.24
CA GLU A 295 6.83 -8.07 5.41
C GLU A 295 6.12 -8.00 4.06
N GLY A 296 4.79 -7.96 4.07
CA GLY A 296 4.00 -7.84 2.85
C GLY A 296 4.26 -8.95 1.82
N LYS A 297 4.44 -8.57 0.56
CA LYS A 297 4.57 -9.53 -0.55
C LYS A 297 5.86 -10.32 -0.48
N ASP A 298 6.96 -9.67 -0.06
CA ASP A 298 8.26 -10.32 0.10
C ASP A 298 8.18 -11.47 1.11
N HIS A 299 7.41 -11.29 2.19
CA HIS A 299 7.20 -12.34 3.18
C HIS A 299 6.55 -13.59 2.56
N ILE A 300 5.46 -13.40 1.81
CA ILE A 300 4.75 -14.50 1.15
C ILE A 300 5.64 -15.19 0.10
N ILE A 301 6.43 -14.42 -0.65
CA ILE A 301 7.38 -14.94 -1.64
C ILE A 301 8.44 -15.81 -0.96
N GLU A 302 9.03 -15.36 0.15
CA GLU A 302 10.02 -16.13 0.90
C GLU A 302 9.42 -17.37 1.59
N LEU A 303 8.21 -17.26 2.12
CA LEU A 303 7.48 -18.42 2.65
C LEU A 303 7.21 -19.48 1.57
N ARG A 304 6.88 -19.07 0.34
CA ARG A 304 6.75 -20.01 -0.79
C ARG A 304 8.07 -20.70 -1.12
N LYS A 305 9.18 -19.94 -1.14
CA LYS A 305 10.52 -20.50 -1.38
C LYS A 305 10.86 -21.52 -0.30
N LEU A 306 10.56 -21.20 0.97
CA LEU A 306 10.73 -22.09 2.11
C LEU A 306 9.92 -23.39 1.93
N TYR A 307 8.62 -23.27 1.63
CA TYR A 307 7.73 -24.41 1.42
C TYR A 307 8.20 -25.32 0.27
N THR A 308 8.55 -24.71 -0.86
CA THR A 308 9.05 -25.44 -2.05
C THR A 308 10.33 -26.19 -1.71
N LEU A 309 11.25 -25.53 -1.02
CA LEU A 309 12.54 -26.12 -0.65
C LEU A 309 12.38 -27.26 0.36
N LYS A 310 11.51 -27.10 1.38
CA LYS A 310 11.23 -28.17 2.36
C LYS A 310 10.62 -29.39 1.66
N SER A 311 9.54 -29.18 0.90
CA SER A 311 8.79 -30.27 0.24
C SER A 311 9.60 -31.05 -0.80
N GLN A 312 10.58 -30.42 -1.45
CA GLN A 312 11.41 -31.09 -2.46
C GLN A 312 12.60 -31.88 -1.90
N ASN A 313 13.09 -31.53 -0.70
CA ASN A 313 14.40 -32.03 -0.22
C ASN A 313 14.32 -32.73 1.14
N PHE A 314 13.23 -32.58 1.89
CA PHE A 314 13.13 -33.06 3.27
C PHE A 314 11.79 -33.74 3.54
N SER A 315 11.77 -34.65 4.52
CA SER A 315 10.54 -35.28 5.00
C SER A 315 9.68 -34.30 5.81
N MET A 316 8.40 -34.63 6.00
CA MET A 316 7.46 -33.74 6.72
C MET A 316 7.83 -33.58 8.20
N GLU A 317 8.41 -34.62 8.79
CA GLU A 317 8.78 -34.69 10.21
C GLU A 317 10.04 -33.87 10.54
N GLN A 318 10.85 -33.51 9.53
CA GLN A 318 12.06 -32.72 9.73
C GLN A 318 11.76 -31.22 9.90
N PHE A 319 12.51 -30.55 10.77
CA PHE A 319 12.40 -29.11 11.06
C PHE A 319 11.00 -28.66 11.53
N PRO A 320 10.47 -29.21 12.64
CA PRO A 320 9.13 -28.88 13.13
C PRO A 320 8.97 -27.40 13.53
N TYR A 321 10.06 -26.72 13.90
CA TYR A 321 10.03 -25.29 14.22
C TYR A 321 9.65 -24.38 13.03
N MET A 322 9.73 -24.89 11.79
CA MET A 322 9.30 -24.16 10.59
C MET A 322 7.81 -24.34 10.28
N ASP A 323 7.10 -25.24 10.96
CA ASP A 323 5.76 -25.67 10.55
C ASP A 323 4.73 -24.54 10.61
N ASN A 324 4.86 -23.59 11.54
CA ASN A 324 4.00 -22.41 11.60
C ASN A 324 4.10 -21.58 10.31
N ALA A 325 5.31 -21.28 9.85
CA ALA A 325 5.56 -20.51 8.63
C ALA A 325 5.09 -21.27 7.37
N ILE A 326 5.23 -22.60 7.36
CA ILE A 326 4.74 -23.46 6.29
C ILE A 326 3.21 -23.50 6.26
N ASN A 327 2.56 -23.60 7.42
CA ASN A 327 1.12 -23.65 7.51
C ASN A 327 0.50 -22.30 7.14
N GLU A 328 1.11 -21.20 7.58
CA GLU A 328 0.77 -19.84 7.13
C GLU A 328 0.81 -19.74 5.61
N TYR A 329 1.90 -20.21 4.97
CA TYR A 329 1.97 -20.23 3.51
C TYR A 329 0.88 -21.09 2.88
N LYS A 330 0.59 -22.28 3.41
CA LYS A 330 -0.45 -23.16 2.87
C LYS A 330 -1.82 -22.50 2.91
N GLU A 331 -2.15 -21.81 3.99
CA GLU A 331 -3.41 -21.08 4.13
C GLU A 331 -3.53 -19.98 3.06
N ILE A 332 -2.46 -19.19 2.87
CA ILE A 332 -2.40 -18.15 1.83
C ILE A 332 -2.47 -18.78 0.44
N ALA A 333 -1.67 -19.82 0.18
CA ALA A 333 -1.57 -20.49 -1.11
C ALA A 333 -2.93 -21.06 -1.55
N ASN A 334 -3.67 -21.69 -0.64
CA ASN A 334 -5.02 -22.20 -0.91
C ASN A 334 -5.99 -21.07 -1.34
N GLN A 335 -5.88 -19.90 -0.73
CA GLN A 335 -6.67 -18.73 -1.16
C GLN A 335 -6.21 -18.20 -2.53
N LEU A 336 -4.90 -18.22 -2.79
CA LEU A 336 -4.31 -17.82 -4.08
C LEU A 336 -4.55 -18.83 -5.22
N GLU A 337 -5.26 -19.94 -5.00
CA GLU A 337 -5.64 -20.84 -6.09
C GLU A 337 -6.81 -20.30 -6.93
N THR A 338 -7.62 -19.40 -6.34
CA THR A 338 -8.84 -18.90 -6.98
C THR A 338 -8.92 -17.38 -6.93
N LEU A 339 -9.52 -16.77 -7.95
CA LEU A 339 -9.72 -15.32 -7.98
C LEU A 339 -10.63 -14.84 -6.83
N THR A 340 -11.57 -15.68 -6.40
CA THR A 340 -12.40 -15.40 -5.22
C THR A 340 -11.57 -15.36 -3.94
N GLY A 341 -10.65 -16.30 -3.75
CA GLY A 341 -9.75 -16.30 -2.60
C GLY A 341 -8.78 -15.11 -2.62
N LEU A 342 -8.24 -14.76 -3.80
CA LEU A 342 -7.48 -13.51 -3.96
C LEU A 342 -8.31 -12.28 -3.54
N GLY A 343 -9.58 -12.22 -3.92
CA GLY A 343 -10.48 -11.13 -3.53
C GLY A 343 -10.82 -11.07 -2.03
N LYS A 344 -10.68 -12.18 -1.29
CA LYS A 344 -10.76 -12.17 0.17
C LYS A 344 -9.47 -11.62 0.77
N LEU A 345 -8.32 -12.08 0.27
CA LEU A 345 -7.01 -11.59 0.69
C LEU A 345 -6.86 -10.08 0.46
N THR A 346 -7.37 -9.53 -0.65
CA THR A 346 -7.36 -8.07 -0.92
C THR A 346 -8.19 -7.27 0.09
N ALA A 347 -9.24 -7.86 0.64
CA ALA A 347 -10.08 -7.22 1.65
C ALA A 347 -9.49 -7.33 3.06
N GLU A 348 -8.80 -8.43 3.36
CA GLU A 348 -8.27 -8.75 4.70
C GLU A 348 -6.85 -8.20 4.93
N HIS A 349 -6.04 -8.08 3.87
CA HIS A 349 -4.63 -7.74 3.97
C HIS A 349 -4.24 -6.57 3.06
N SER A 350 -3.68 -5.51 3.66
CA SER A 350 -3.21 -4.31 2.93
C SER A 350 -2.12 -4.60 1.89
N THR A 351 -1.42 -5.72 2.03
CA THR A 351 -0.38 -6.23 1.11
C THR A 351 -0.86 -6.41 -0.32
N PHE A 352 -2.16 -6.64 -0.53
CA PHE A 352 -2.74 -6.87 -1.86
C PHE A 352 -3.54 -5.65 -2.38
N SER A 353 -3.41 -4.49 -1.73
CA SER A 353 -4.20 -3.29 -2.06
C SER A 353 -3.96 -2.73 -3.46
N ASP A 354 -2.86 -3.09 -4.12
CA ASP A 354 -2.56 -2.74 -5.52
C ASP A 354 -3.35 -3.58 -6.54
N ILE A 355 -4.02 -4.65 -6.09
CA ILE A 355 -4.91 -5.48 -6.92
C ILE A 355 -6.35 -4.99 -6.70
N PRO A 356 -6.96 -4.27 -7.68
CA PRO A 356 -8.27 -3.63 -7.51
C PRO A 356 -9.42 -4.64 -7.68
N LEU A 357 -9.47 -5.65 -6.81
CA LEU A 357 -10.50 -6.69 -6.80
C LEU A 357 -11.44 -6.52 -5.61
N GLU A 358 -12.64 -6.02 -5.91
CA GLU A 358 -13.75 -5.94 -4.96
C GLU A 358 -14.79 -7.02 -5.31
N LEU A 359 -14.91 -8.05 -4.46
CA LEU A 359 -15.80 -9.19 -4.70
C LEU A 359 -17.27 -8.79 -4.96
N PRO A 360 -17.90 -7.86 -4.21
CA PRO A 360 -19.28 -7.46 -4.50
C PRO A 360 -19.46 -6.90 -5.91
N ASN A 361 -18.52 -6.06 -6.36
CA ASN A 361 -18.54 -5.46 -7.69
C ASN A 361 -18.25 -6.50 -8.77
N TYR A 362 -17.31 -7.42 -8.51
CA TYR A 362 -16.98 -8.53 -9.40
C TYR A 362 -18.19 -9.46 -9.63
N TYR A 363 -18.91 -9.87 -8.57
CA TYR A 363 -20.11 -10.69 -8.69
C TYR A 363 -21.32 -9.94 -9.27
N GLN A 364 -21.36 -8.62 -9.13
CA GLN A 364 -22.31 -7.78 -9.86
C GLN A 364 -21.92 -7.62 -11.34
N HIS A 365 -20.85 -8.26 -11.80
CA HIS A 365 -20.29 -8.15 -13.14
C HIS A 365 -20.07 -6.67 -13.52
N TYR A 366 -19.57 -5.90 -12.54
CA TYR A 366 -19.25 -4.48 -12.65
C TYR A 366 -20.38 -3.62 -13.26
N ASN A 367 -21.63 -4.05 -13.13
CA ASN A 367 -22.82 -3.40 -13.71
C ASN A 367 -22.66 -3.07 -15.21
N GLY A 368 -21.96 -3.91 -15.97
CA GLY A 368 -21.75 -3.73 -17.41
C GLY A 368 -20.49 -2.97 -17.81
N ASP A 369 -19.73 -2.44 -16.85
CA ASP A 369 -18.47 -1.75 -17.13
C ASP A 369 -17.28 -2.74 -17.13
N ILE A 370 -16.60 -2.88 -18.26
CA ILE A 370 -15.43 -3.76 -18.38
C ILE A 370 -14.14 -3.15 -17.81
N ARG A 371 -14.09 -1.84 -17.54
CA ARG A 371 -12.85 -1.15 -17.14
C ARG A 371 -12.24 -1.72 -15.84
N PRO A 372 -13.02 -2.04 -14.79
CA PRO A 372 -12.48 -2.70 -13.60
C PRO A 372 -11.83 -4.06 -13.90
N LEU A 373 -12.41 -4.85 -14.81
CA LEU A 373 -11.85 -6.14 -15.22
C LEU A 373 -10.50 -5.97 -15.93
N VAL A 374 -10.35 -4.94 -16.78
CA VAL A 374 -9.08 -4.59 -17.43
C VAL A 374 -8.05 -4.13 -16.40
N ALA A 375 -8.45 -3.30 -15.43
CA ALA A 375 -7.57 -2.84 -14.36
C ALA A 375 -7.06 -4.01 -13.50
N LEU A 376 -7.96 -4.92 -13.12
CA LEU A 376 -7.62 -6.14 -12.40
C LEU A 376 -6.64 -7.01 -13.20
N LYS A 377 -6.92 -7.27 -14.47
CA LYS A 377 -6.03 -8.02 -15.36
C LYS A 377 -4.63 -7.39 -15.40
N ASN A 378 -4.54 -6.08 -15.58
CA ASN A 378 -3.25 -5.39 -15.64
C ASN A 378 -2.49 -5.51 -14.33
N ALA A 379 -3.18 -5.35 -13.19
CA ALA A 379 -2.59 -5.47 -11.85
C ALA A 379 -2.01 -6.87 -11.61
N ILE A 380 -2.75 -7.95 -11.91
CA ILE A 380 -2.26 -9.32 -11.68
C ILE A 380 -1.14 -9.74 -12.65
N THR A 381 -0.90 -8.98 -13.73
CA THR A 381 0.13 -9.27 -14.74
C THR A 381 1.42 -8.45 -14.60
N THR A 382 1.56 -7.63 -13.56
CA THR A 382 2.85 -6.97 -13.28
C THR A 382 3.88 -8.01 -12.83
N ASP A 383 5.16 -7.82 -13.15
CA ASP A 383 6.24 -8.76 -12.78
C ASP A 383 6.24 -9.10 -11.28
N GLU A 384 6.04 -8.08 -10.42
CA GLU A 384 5.94 -8.23 -8.96
C GLU A 384 4.78 -9.16 -8.54
N ASN A 385 3.58 -8.92 -9.08
CA ASN A 385 2.43 -9.77 -8.79
C ASN A 385 2.51 -11.14 -9.45
N ILE A 386 3.19 -11.30 -10.59
CA ILE A 386 3.47 -12.62 -11.17
C ILE A 386 4.40 -13.40 -10.24
N GLU A 387 5.43 -12.74 -9.69
CA GLU A 387 6.29 -13.36 -8.68
C GLU A 387 5.48 -13.76 -7.46
N LEU A 388 4.59 -12.91 -6.92
CA LEU A 388 3.74 -13.26 -5.78
C LEU A 388 2.76 -14.41 -6.08
N LEU A 389 1.96 -14.25 -7.14
CA LEU A 389 0.81 -15.11 -7.45
C LEU A 389 1.21 -16.42 -8.13
N THR A 390 2.41 -16.51 -8.71
CA THR A 390 2.87 -17.53 -9.67
C THR A 390 2.26 -17.38 -11.06
N SER A 391 3.04 -17.72 -12.09
CA SER A 391 2.57 -17.74 -13.47
C SER A 391 1.38 -18.68 -13.68
N GLU A 392 1.33 -19.81 -12.96
CA GLU A 392 0.24 -20.78 -13.07
C GLU A 392 -1.11 -20.18 -12.62
N ASN A 393 -1.15 -19.57 -11.44
CA ASN A 393 -2.40 -18.97 -10.95
C ASN A 393 -2.78 -17.74 -11.78
N VAL A 394 -1.82 -16.94 -12.24
CA VAL A 394 -2.10 -15.82 -13.14
C VAL A 394 -2.76 -16.30 -14.44
N GLU A 395 -2.35 -17.43 -15.00
CA GLU A 395 -3.04 -18.02 -16.17
C GLU A 395 -4.44 -18.55 -15.82
N LYS A 396 -4.64 -19.19 -14.67
CA LYS A 396 -5.99 -19.58 -14.19
C LYS A 396 -6.90 -18.36 -14.02
N TYR A 397 -6.39 -17.28 -13.45
CA TYR A 397 -7.11 -16.03 -13.27
C TYR A 397 -7.47 -15.42 -14.61
N LYS A 398 -6.54 -15.37 -15.56
CA LYS A 398 -6.82 -14.93 -16.93
C LYS A 398 -7.99 -15.69 -17.54
N GLN A 399 -8.03 -17.02 -17.43
CA GLN A 399 -9.18 -17.80 -17.92
C GLN A 399 -10.48 -17.41 -17.22
N THR A 400 -10.46 -17.29 -15.89
CA THR A 400 -11.63 -16.87 -15.10
C THR A 400 -12.12 -15.47 -15.50
N LEU A 401 -11.19 -14.53 -15.80
CA LEU A 401 -11.54 -13.20 -16.26
C LEU A 401 -12.17 -13.23 -17.66
N LEU A 402 -11.72 -14.12 -18.56
CA LEU A 402 -12.33 -14.28 -19.88
C LEU A 402 -13.77 -14.80 -19.79
N GLU A 403 -14.04 -15.73 -18.88
CA GLU A 403 -15.39 -16.26 -18.63
C GLU A 403 -16.38 -15.18 -18.15
N GLN A 404 -15.90 -14.18 -17.41
CA GLN A 404 -16.74 -13.06 -16.94
C GLN A 404 -17.11 -12.04 -18.03
N VAL A 405 -16.42 -12.05 -19.18
CA VAL A 405 -16.61 -11.02 -20.21
C VAL A 405 -18.06 -11.04 -20.73
N ASP A 406 -18.63 -12.22 -20.99
CA ASP A 406 -20.00 -12.34 -21.51
C ASP A 406 -21.06 -11.88 -20.50
N ASP A 407 -20.86 -12.18 -19.20
CA ASP A 407 -21.78 -11.76 -18.13
C ASP A 407 -21.74 -10.24 -17.91
N ILE A 408 -20.55 -9.63 -17.96
CA ILE A 408 -20.40 -8.17 -17.92
C ILE A 408 -21.08 -7.58 -19.16
N PHE A 409 -20.85 -8.14 -20.36
CA PHE A 409 -21.49 -7.66 -21.57
C PHE A 409 -23.02 -7.70 -21.49
N ALA A 410 -23.59 -8.78 -20.95
CA ALA A 410 -25.04 -8.92 -20.79
C ALA A 410 -25.66 -7.82 -19.91
N LYS A 411 -24.88 -7.23 -18.99
CA LYS A 411 -25.32 -6.12 -18.14
C LYS A 411 -25.03 -4.73 -18.72
N ALA A 412 -24.24 -4.63 -19.80
CA ALA A 412 -23.95 -3.36 -20.47
C ALA A 412 -25.21 -2.80 -21.14
N ASN A 413 -25.84 -1.84 -20.48
CA ASN A 413 -27.14 -1.27 -20.84
C ASN A 413 -27.05 0.19 -21.29
N THR A 414 -25.97 0.90 -21.01
CA THR A 414 -25.75 2.28 -21.48
C THR A 414 -24.89 2.32 -22.75
N PRO A 415 -25.06 3.32 -23.63
CA PRO A 415 -24.14 3.54 -24.76
C PRO A 415 -22.69 3.66 -24.30
N SER A 416 -22.45 4.23 -23.12
CA SER A 416 -21.13 4.39 -22.54
C SER A 416 -20.49 3.06 -22.13
N GLU A 417 -21.25 2.17 -21.48
CA GLU A 417 -20.80 0.81 -21.15
C GLU A 417 -20.47 0.03 -22.42
N LEU A 418 -21.37 0.01 -23.41
CA LEU A 418 -21.17 -0.68 -24.69
C LEU A 418 -19.95 -0.14 -25.46
N TYR A 419 -19.74 1.18 -25.46
CA TYR A 419 -18.56 1.80 -26.08
C TYR A 419 -17.28 1.43 -25.34
N SER A 420 -17.29 1.50 -24.00
CA SER A 420 -16.16 1.12 -23.15
C SER A 420 -15.78 -0.33 -23.37
N PHE A 421 -16.78 -1.22 -23.47
CA PHE A 421 -16.64 -2.63 -23.79
C PHE A 421 -15.93 -2.84 -25.13
N LYS A 422 -16.47 -2.24 -26.21
CA LYS A 422 -15.89 -2.31 -27.56
C LYS A 422 -14.45 -1.78 -27.59
N ASN A 423 -14.18 -0.67 -26.92
CA ASN A 423 -12.87 -0.03 -26.91
C ASN A 423 -11.83 -0.84 -26.12
N ALA A 424 -12.21 -1.43 -24.98
CA ALA A 424 -11.33 -2.29 -24.19
C ALA A 424 -10.87 -3.51 -25.00
N LEU A 425 -11.80 -4.19 -25.66
CA LEU A 425 -11.50 -5.37 -26.48
C LEU A 425 -10.61 -5.06 -27.69
N LYS A 426 -10.79 -3.89 -28.32
CA LYS A 426 -9.96 -3.50 -29.46
C LYS A 426 -8.54 -3.14 -29.07
N LYS A 427 -8.35 -2.52 -27.90
CA LYS A 427 -7.06 -2.00 -27.46
C LYS A 427 -6.25 -3.01 -26.66
N ASP A 428 -6.90 -3.83 -25.85
CA ASP A 428 -6.22 -4.79 -25.00
C ASP A 428 -5.94 -6.08 -25.77
N THR A 429 -4.66 -6.41 -25.96
CA THR A 429 -4.22 -7.61 -26.69
C THR A 429 -4.73 -8.90 -26.07
N PHE A 430 -4.99 -8.93 -24.76
CA PHE A 430 -5.50 -10.09 -24.04
C PHE A 430 -6.98 -10.36 -24.34
N PHE A 431 -7.79 -9.30 -24.38
CA PHE A 431 -9.23 -9.42 -24.68
C PHE A 431 -9.51 -9.42 -26.20
N LYS A 432 -8.57 -8.94 -27.02
CA LYS A 432 -8.68 -8.87 -28.49
C LYS A 432 -9.13 -10.18 -29.18
N PRO A 433 -8.71 -11.39 -28.76
CA PRO A 433 -9.21 -12.63 -29.34
C PRO A 433 -10.71 -12.86 -29.14
N LEU A 434 -11.32 -12.28 -28.10
CA LEU A 434 -12.78 -12.30 -27.87
C LEU A 434 -13.53 -11.30 -28.75
N ALA A 435 -12.85 -10.31 -29.32
CA ALA A 435 -13.42 -9.29 -30.20
C ALA A 435 -13.86 -9.81 -31.59
N LYS A 436 -14.04 -11.13 -31.75
CA LYS A 436 -14.47 -11.79 -33.01
C LYS A 436 -15.81 -11.21 -33.52
N PRO A 437 -16.19 -11.45 -34.81
CA PRO A 437 -17.40 -10.89 -35.43
C PRO A 437 -18.69 -11.11 -34.64
N TYR A 438 -18.72 -12.16 -33.81
CA TYR A 438 -19.80 -12.47 -32.88
C TYR A 438 -20.11 -11.32 -31.92
N LEU A 439 -19.09 -10.68 -31.36
CA LEU A 439 -19.31 -9.60 -30.40
C LEU A 439 -19.69 -8.28 -31.07
N ASP A 440 -19.13 -7.97 -32.24
CA ASP A 440 -19.61 -6.82 -33.04
C ASP A 440 -21.09 -7.03 -33.44
N SER A 441 -21.51 -8.26 -33.74
CA SER A 441 -22.91 -8.63 -33.98
C SER A 441 -23.78 -8.45 -32.72
N LEU A 442 -23.31 -8.89 -31.55
CA LEU A 442 -24.02 -8.72 -30.28
C LEU A 442 -24.14 -7.25 -29.85
N ILE A 443 -23.07 -6.48 -29.99
CA ILE A 443 -23.06 -5.02 -29.79
C ILE A 443 -24.06 -4.39 -30.76
N GLN A 444 -24.06 -4.79 -32.04
CA GLN A 444 -25.00 -4.28 -33.02
C GLN A 444 -26.45 -4.66 -32.70
N GLN A 445 -26.70 -5.87 -32.19
CA GLN A 445 -28.03 -6.29 -31.73
C GLN A 445 -28.53 -5.44 -30.55
N GLN A 446 -27.68 -5.17 -29.55
CA GLN A 446 -28.03 -4.31 -28.42
C GLN A 446 -28.26 -2.85 -28.83
N ILE A 447 -27.42 -2.34 -29.74
CA ILE A 447 -27.56 -1.02 -30.35
C ILE A 447 -28.90 -0.91 -31.11
N ASN A 448 -29.20 -1.90 -31.96
CA ASN A 448 -30.44 -1.96 -32.74
C ASN A 448 -31.69 -2.07 -31.84
N LYS A 449 -31.63 -2.87 -30.76
CA LYS A 449 -32.72 -3.01 -29.77
C LYS A 449 -33.07 -1.67 -29.11
N LYS A 450 -32.09 -0.77 -28.99
CA LYS A 450 -32.25 0.57 -28.40
C LYS A 450 -32.54 1.66 -29.44
N GLY A 451 -32.67 1.30 -30.72
CA GLY A 451 -32.91 2.26 -31.81
C GLY A 451 -31.73 3.20 -32.09
N LEU A 452 -30.53 2.84 -31.63
CA LEU A 452 -29.30 3.60 -31.88
C LEU A 452 -28.64 3.06 -33.16
N ILE A 453 -27.86 3.89 -33.87
CA ILE A 453 -26.91 3.42 -34.89
C ILE A 453 -25.49 3.37 -34.30
N GLN A 454 -24.59 2.59 -34.91
CA GLN A 454 -23.24 2.37 -34.35
C GLN A 454 -22.45 3.68 -34.21
N GLU A 455 -22.74 4.63 -35.10
CA GLU A 455 -22.24 6.00 -35.14
C GLU A 455 -22.75 6.88 -34.00
N ASP A 456 -23.88 6.53 -33.35
CA ASP A 456 -24.40 7.23 -32.17
C ASP A 456 -23.64 6.86 -30.90
N LEU A 457 -23.04 5.67 -30.86
CA LEU A 457 -22.40 5.13 -29.66
C LEU A 457 -21.22 5.97 -29.18
N VAL A 458 -20.37 6.39 -30.12
CA VAL A 458 -19.20 7.26 -29.86
C VAL A 458 -19.64 8.62 -29.34
N TYR A 459 -20.68 9.19 -29.95
CA TYR A 459 -21.22 10.49 -29.59
C TYR A 459 -21.88 10.47 -28.21
N GLU A 460 -22.76 9.50 -27.94
CA GLU A 460 -23.45 9.38 -26.65
C GLU A 460 -22.46 9.07 -25.53
N TYR A 461 -21.42 8.25 -25.76
CA TYR A 461 -20.36 8.05 -24.76
C TYR A 461 -19.66 9.36 -24.39
N GLU A 462 -19.22 10.16 -25.36
CA GLU A 462 -18.52 11.41 -25.06
C GLU A 462 -19.45 12.48 -24.46
N LYS A 463 -20.74 12.44 -24.79
CA LYS A 463 -21.78 13.27 -24.19
C LYS A 463 -22.01 12.91 -22.71
N GLU A 464 -22.18 11.63 -22.40
CA GLU A 464 -22.33 11.15 -21.03
C GLU A 464 -21.06 11.43 -20.20
N ARG A 465 -19.88 11.18 -20.78
CA ARG A 465 -18.59 11.52 -20.17
C ARG A 465 -18.50 13.02 -19.86
N LEU A 466 -18.98 13.88 -20.77
CA LEU A 466 -19.03 15.31 -20.54
C LEU A 466 -19.99 15.68 -19.41
N GLU A 467 -21.18 15.09 -19.37
CA GLU A 467 -22.19 15.37 -18.33
C GLU A 467 -21.71 14.97 -16.93
N ASN A 468 -21.02 13.84 -16.81
CA ASN A 468 -20.49 13.32 -15.54
C ASN A 468 -19.17 13.98 -15.09
N THR A 469 -18.52 14.76 -15.94
CA THR A 469 -17.28 15.47 -15.56
C THR A 469 -17.60 16.82 -14.94
N THR A 470 -17.01 17.13 -13.79
CA THR A 470 -17.02 18.50 -13.22
C THR A 470 -15.64 19.12 -13.41
N PHE A 471 -15.56 20.30 -14.02
CA PHE A 471 -14.29 20.99 -14.28
C PHE A 471 -13.99 22.02 -13.20
N TYR A 472 -12.85 21.87 -12.51
CA TYR A 472 -12.45 22.81 -11.46
C TYR A 472 -11.63 23.98 -11.99
N ASN A 473 -11.02 23.83 -13.16
CA ASN A 473 -10.22 24.87 -13.79
C ASN A 473 -10.20 24.77 -15.33
N LEU A 474 -9.78 25.86 -15.99
CA LEU A 474 -9.72 25.93 -17.46
C LEU A 474 -8.71 24.96 -18.07
N GLY A 475 -7.70 24.51 -17.31
CA GLY A 475 -6.69 23.56 -17.78
C GLY A 475 -7.28 22.17 -18.00
N GLU A 476 -8.08 21.68 -17.04
CA GLU A 476 -8.85 20.44 -17.15
C GLU A 476 -9.82 20.49 -18.33
N GLY A 477 -10.59 21.58 -18.43
CA GLY A 477 -11.53 21.80 -19.52
C GLY A 477 -10.86 21.81 -20.90
N ARG A 478 -9.70 22.45 -21.01
CA ARG A 478 -8.91 22.47 -22.25
C ARG A 478 -8.47 21.07 -22.66
N LYS A 479 -7.89 20.29 -21.74
CA LYS A 479 -7.46 18.90 -22.02
C LYS A 479 -8.64 18.06 -22.50
N PHE A 480 -9.81 18.23 -21.88
CA PHE A 480 -11.04 17.53 -22.27
C PHE A 480 -11.49 17.90 -23.69
N VAL A 481 -11.60 19.20 -24.00
CA VAL A 481 -11.99 19.70 -25.32
C VAL A 481 -10.99 19.28 -26.41
N GLU A 482 -9.68 19.32 -26.12
CA GLU A 482 -8.65 18.82 -27.03
C GLU A 482 -8.81 17.32 -27.29
N SER A 483 -9.19 16.53 -26.27
CA SER A 483 -9.45 15.10 -26.43
C SER A 483 -10.61 14.82 -27.39
N ILE A 484 -11.70 15.59 -27.31
CA ILE A 484 -12.84 15.50 -28.26
C ILE A 484 -12.42 15.98 -29.65
N SER A 485 -11.65 17.07 -29.76
CA SER A 485 -11.27 17.62 -31.07
C SER A 485 -10.40 16.67 -31.90
N LYS A 486 -9.64 15.79 -31.25
CA LYS A 486 -8.77 14.81 -31.91
C LYS A 486 -9.52 13.56 -32.40
N ARG A 487 -10.79 13.40 -32.02
CA ARG A 487 -11.62 12.26 -32.45
C ARG A 487 -12.19 12.50 -33.85
N ASN A 488 -11.85 11.62 -34.78
CA ASN A 488 -12.36 11.62 -36.15
C ASN A 488 -13.63 10.75 -36.31
N ASP A 489 -13.92 9.92 -35.32
CA ASP A 489 -15.03 8.97 -35.29
C ASP A 489 -16.33 9.54 -34.69
N LEU A 490 -16.33 10.82 -34.30
CA LEU A 490 -17.54 11.55 -33.86
C LEU A 490 -18.40 12.04 -35.02
N ASP A 491 -17.81 12.23 -36.20
CA ASP A 491 -18.50 12.62 -37.43
C ASP A 491 -18.17 11.58 -38.53
N PRO A 492 -18.83 10.43 -38.54
CA PRO A 492 -18.58 9.41 -39.55
C PRO A 492 -18.89 9.95 -40.94
N GLU A 493 -18.08 9.57 -41.94
CA GLU A 493 -18.32 9.98 -43.32
C GLU A 493 -19.75 9.62 -43.72
N PRO A 494 -20.50 10.56 -44.35
CA PRO A 494 -21.84 10.25 -44.79
C PRO A 494 -21.79 9.08 -45.77
N VAL A 495 -22.44 7.97 -45.42
CA VAL A 495 -22.61 6.79 -46.29
C VAL A 495 -22.97 7.29 -47.68
N ALA A 496 -22.15 6.97 -48.70
CA ALA A 496 -22.25 7.49 -50.06
C ALA A 496 -23.70 7.43 -50.55
N LYS A 497 -24.40 8.56 -50.52
CA LYS A 497 -25.83 8.60 -50.88
C LYS A 497 -25.96 8.56 -52.40
N SER A 498 -26.94 7.80 -52.86
CA SER A 498 -27.35 7.77 -54.26
C SER A 498 -27.61 9.19 -54.77
N ARG A 499 -27.35 9.39 -56.07
CA ARG A 499 -27.39 10.68 -56.80
C ARG A 499 -28.71 11.48 -56.66
N TRP A 500 -29.74 10.88 -56.07
CA TRP A 500 -31.11 11.40 -55.98
C TRP A 500 -31.59 11.72 -54.56
N ALA A 501 -30.76 11.59 -53.53
CA ALA A 501 -31.14 11.97 -52.17
C ALA A 501 -31.26 13.51 -52.04
N ARG A 502 -32.42 14.00 -51.56
CA ARG A 502 -32.66 15.41 -51.21
C ARG A 502 -31.47 15.97 -50.39
N LYS A 503 -31.03 17.19 -50.72
CA LYS A 503 -30.00 17.93 -49.96
C LYS A 503 -30.33 17.85 -48.46
N PRO A 504 -29.47 17.25 -47.63
CA PRO A 504 -29.73 17.21 -46.20
C PRO A 504 -29.83 18.65 -45.68
N THR A 505 -30.84 18.91 -44.86
CA THR A 505 -30.93 20.09 -44.01
C THR A 505 -29.58 20.22 -43.29
N LYS A 506 -28.98 21.43 -43.23
CA LYS A 506 -27.69 21.70 -42.57
C LYS A 506 -27.75 21.29 -41.08
N GLN A 507 -27.54 20.02 -40.79
CA GLN A 507 -27.41 19.51 -39.44
C GLN A 507 -25.98 19.80 -39.01
N GLU A 508 -25.82 20.46 -37.86
CA GLU A 508 -24.49 20.74 -37.29
C GLU A 508 -23.77 19.39 -37.05
N PRO A 509 -22.50 19.24 -37.47
CA PRO A 509 -21.72 18.03 -37.19
C PRO A 509 -21.76 17.70 -35.69
N ARG A 510 -21.93 16.42 -35.35
CA ARG A 510 -22.10 15.95 -33.97
C ARG A 510 -20.92 16.35 -33.09
N LYS A 511 -19.70 16.26 -33.62
CA LYS A 511 -18.49 16.73 -32.95
C LYS A 511 -18.56 18.21 -32.58
N ASN A 512 -19.06 19.05 -33.49
CA ASN A 512 -19.16 20.49 -33.26
C ASN A 512 -20.20 20.81 -32.18
N ALA A 513 -21.34 20.12 -32.19
CA ALA A 513 -22.35 20.25 -31.14
C ALA A 513 -21.79 19.87 -29.76
N LEU A 514 -21.02 18.78 -29.68
CA LEU A 514 -20.40 18.33 -28.44
C LEU A 514 -19.29 19.28 -27.97
N LEU A 515 -18.41 19.74 -28.87
CA LEU A 515 -17.39 20.74 -28.58
C LEU A 515 -18.01 22.05 -28.06
N LYS A 516 -19.14 22.47 -28.63
CA LYS A 516 -19.90 23.63 -28.17
C LYS A 516 -20.42 23.42 -26.75
N ARG A 517 -21.08 22.29 -26.48
CA ARG A 517 -21.59 21.97 -25.13
C ARG A 517 -20.45 21.89 -24.12
N ALA A 518 -19.32 21.26 -24.48
CA ALA A 518 -18.17 21.10 -23.60
C ALA A 518 -17.55 22.44 -23.20
N LYS A 519 -17.33 23.34 -24.15
CA LYS A 519 -16.82 24.69 -23.87
C LYS A 519 -17.76 25.46 -22.94
N ILE A 520 -19.08 25.36 -23.14
CA ILE A 520 -20.07 26.00 -22.28
C ILE A 520 -20.05 25.38 -20.87
N LYS A 521 -20.04 24.04 -20.77
CA LYS A 521 -20.01 23.35 -19.48
C LYS A 521 -18.78 23.71 -18.64
N VAL A 522 -17.61 23.79 -19.26
CA VAL A 522 -16.39 24.23 -18.55
C VAL A 522 -16.59 25.61 -17.93
N LEU A 523 -17.25 26.53 -18.64
CA LEU A 523 -17.52 27.86 -18.11
C LEU A 523 -18.60 27.84 -17.03
N GLU A 524 -19.63 27.01 -17.18
CA GLU A 524 -20.68 26.81 -16.17
C GLU A 524 -20.12 26.22 -14.87
N ASP A 525 -19.24 25.22 -14.94
CA ASP A 525 -18.66 24.59 -13.75
C ASP A 525 -17.72 25.55 -12.99
N ILE A 526 -16.97 26.39 -13.71
CA ILE A 526 -15.98 27.31 -13.11
C ILE A 526 -16.63 28.62 -12.62
N TYR A 527 -17.53 29.21 -13.40
CA TYR A 527 -18.12 30.51 -13.12
C TYR A 527 -19.55 30.42 -12.56
N GLY A 528 -20.15 29.23 -12.57
CA GLY A 528 -21.55 28.99 -12.23
C GLY A 528 -22.47 29.11 -13.45
N SER A 529 -23.64 28.48 -13.36
CA SER A 529 -24.73 28.64 -14.35
C SER A 529 -25.39 30.03 -14.29
N SER A 530 -25.21 30.76 -13.18
CA SER A 530 -25.70 32.12 -12.95
C SER A 530 -24.62 32.99 -12.28
N PRO A 531 -23.54 33.34 -13.01
CA PRO A 531 -22.40 34.05 -12.46
C PRO A 531 -22.76 35.44 -11.92
N THR A 532 -22.05 35.87 -10.88
CA THR A 532 -22.07 37.25 -10.37
C THR A 532 -21.48 38.22 -11.40
N ILE A 533 -21.69 39.52 -11.23
CA ILE A 533 -21.13 40.55 -12.10
C ILE A 533 -19.61 40.44 -12.18
N LYS A 534 -18.94 40.28 -11.03
CA LYS A 534 -17.49 40.14 -10.96
C LYS A 534 -17.01 38.96 -11.80
N GLN A 535 -17.72 37.82 -11.71
CA GLN A 535 -17.45 36.63 -12.51
C GLN A 535 -17.74 36.86 -14.01
N ILE A 536 -18.81 37.57 -14.38
CA ILE A 536 -19.10 37.92 -15.78
C ILE A 536 -17.99 38.84 -16.34
N GLU A 537 -17.52 39.82 -15.58
CA GLU A 537 -16.42 40.70 -16.00
C GLU A 537 -15.11 39.94 -16.16
N GLU A 538 -14.79 39.06 -15.21
CA GLU A 538 -13.65 38.16 -15.28
C GLU A 538 -13.74 37.25 -16.50
N LEU A 539 -14.89 36.62 -16.73
CA LEU A 539 -15.19 35.79 -17.89
C LEU A 539 -14.92 36.55 -19.21
N ASN A 540 -15.34 37.81 -19.31
CA ASN A 540 -15.09 38.65 -20.49
C ASN A 540 -13.61 38.97 -20.70
N LYS A 541 -12.80 39.00 -19.63
CA LYS A 541 -11.33 39.14 -19.72
C LYS A 541 -10.66 37.82 -20.05
N THR A 542 -11.22 36.70 -19.57
CA THR A 542 -10.70 35.34 -19.75
C THR A 542 -10.91 34.84 -21.17
N ILE A 543 -12.12 34.92 -21.74
CA ILE A 543 -12.44 34.33 -23.05
C ILE A 543 -11.47 34.79 -24.17
N PRO A 544 -11.10 36.08 -24.30
CA PRO A 544 -10.13 36.51 -25.30
C PRO A 544 -8.73 35.92 -25.11
N ARG A 545 -8.32 35.61 -23.87
CA ARG A 545 -7.01 35.01 -23.56
C ARG A 545 -6.93 33.53 -23.92
N TYR A 546 -8.08 32.83 -23.94
CA TYR A 546 -8.17 31.41 -24.24
C TYR A 546 -8.95 31.19 -25.54
N SER A 547 -8.25 31.29 -26.67
CA SER A 547 -8.83 31.21 -28.01
C SER A 547 -9.70 29.96 -28.24
N TRP A 548 -9.40 28.84 -27.58
CA TRP A 548 -10.17 27.59 -27.68
C TRP A 548 -11.61 27.73 -27.17
N LEU A 549 -11.91 28.70 -26.29
CA LEU A 549 -13.27 28.99 -25.84
C LEU A 549 -14.10 29.72 -26.91
N ALA A 550 -13.47 30.41 -27.86
CA ALA A 550 -14.18 31.12 -28.92
C ALA A 550 -14.68 30.16 -30.02
N PRO A 551 -15.79 30.51 -30.72
CA PRO A 551 -16.70 31.64 -30.46
C PRO A 551 -17.69 31.39 -29.31
N GLN A 552 -17.90 30.14 -28.90
CA GLN A 552 -19.01 29.73 -28.02
C GLN A 552 -18.99 30.42 -26.65
N GLY A 553 -17.81 30.58 -26.04
CA GLY A 553 -17.67 31.30 -24.77
C GLY A 553 -18.10 32.76 -24.89
N ARG A 554 -17.85 33.42 -26.04
CA ARG A 554 -18.29 34.81 -26.26
C ARG A 554 -19.80 34.88 -26.37
N GLU A 555 -20.42 33.98 -27.14
CA GLU A 555 -21.88 33.91 -27.27
C GLU A 555 -22.54 33.69 -25.91
N TRP A 556 -22.01 32.77 -25.10
CA TRP A 556 -22.50 32.51 -23.75
C TRP A 556 -22.34 33.74 -22.83
N ALA A 557 -21.16 34.37 -22.81
CA ALA A 557 -20.90 35.57 -22.01
C ALA A 557 -21.79 36.77 -22.39
N VAL A 558 -22.11 36.91 -23.68
CA VAL A 558 -23.07 37.92 -24.17
C VAL A 558 -24.48 37.58 -23.71
N GLY A 559 -24.89 36.32 -23.79
CA GLY A 559 -26.18 35.85 -23.27
C GLY A 559 -26.37 36.17 -21.78
N LEU A 560 -25.32 36.00 -20.98
CA LEU A 560 -25.32 36.31 -19.54
C LEU A 560 -25.56 37.80 -19.25
N LYS A 561 -24.99 38.71 -20.05
CA LYS A 561 -25.19 40.18 -19.90
C LYS A 561 -26.61 40.64 -20.27
N GLY A 562 -27.32 39.88 -21.09
CA GLY A 562 -28.67 40.24 -21.53
C GLY A 562 -29.78 39.79 -20.57
N ASN A 563 -29.61 38.66 -19.89
CA ASN A 563 -30.73 37.97 -19.26
C ASN A 563 -30.42 37.19 -17.97
N SER A 564 -29.25 37.38 -17.34
CA SER A 564 -28.98 36.75 -16.03
C SER A 564 -29.73 37.45 -14.90
N ASP A 565 -29.89 36.79 -13.76
CA ASP A 565 -30.57 37.36 -12.59
C ASP A 565 -29.75 38.45 -11.90
N SER A 566 -28.44 38.47 -12.12
CA SER A 566 -27.51 39.45 -11.57
C SER A 566 -27.17 40.58 -12.54
N TRP A 567 -27.38 40.37 -13.85
CA TRP A 567 -27.11 41.36 -14.90
C TRP A 567 -28.08 41.17 -16.06
N PHE A 568 -28.92 42.17 -16.30
CA PHE A 568 -29.84 42.18 -17.42
C PHE A 568 -29.97 43.56 -18.03
N THR A 569 -30.34 43.57 -19.31
CA THR A 569 -30.56 44.81 -20.07
C THR A 569 -31.94 44.80 -20.71
N GLY A 570 -32.38 45.96 -21.18
CA GLY A 570 -33.59 46.09 -21.97
C GLY A 570 -33.70 47.43 -22.67
N ILE A 571 -34.69 47.55 -23.55
CA ILE A 571 -34.94 48.76 -24.33
C ILE A 571 -36.40 49.16 -24.14
N VAL A 572 -36.64 50.46 -23.96
CA VAL A 572 -37.97 51.07 -23.93
C VAL A 572 -38.04 52.13 -25.02
N GLU A 573 -38.98 51.99 -25.94
CA GLU A 573 -39.17 52.94 -27.03
C GLU A 573 -40.36 53.85 -26.77
N VAL A 574 -40.15 55.16 -26.88
CA VAL A 574 -41.21 56.16 -26.76
C VAL A 574 -41.52 56.72 -28.14
N ASN A 575 -42.54 56.15 -28.78
CA ASN A 575 -42.90 56.45 -30.17
C ASN A 575 -43.15 57.94 -30.44
N LYS A 576 -43.79 58.66 -29.49
CA LYS A 576 -44.14 60.09 -29.63
C LYS A 576 -42.91 60.98 -29.84
N THR A 577 -41.76 60.62 -29.28
CA THR A 577 -40.52 61.42 -29.29
C THR A 577 -39.39 60.76 -30.07
N ARG A 578 -39.63 59.58 -30.67
CA ARG A 578 -38.63 58.72 -31.34
C ARG A 578 -37.35 58.53 -30.50
N THR A 579 -37.52 58.43 -29.19
CA THR A 579 -36.41 58.26 -28.25
C THR A 579 -36.43 56.82 -27.74
N GLN A 580 -35.29 56.15 -27.81
CA GLN A 580 -35.10 54.81 -27.26
C GLN A 580 -34.28 54.90 -25.97
N TYR A 581 -34.74 54.27 -24.91
CA TYR A 581 -34.02 54.19 -23.64
C TYR A 581 -33.47 52.78 -23.49
N PHE A 582 -32.15 52.65 -23.57
CA PHE A 582 -31.46 51.42 -23.20
C PHE A 582 -31.19 51.45 -21.70
N TYR A 583 -31.62 50.42 -20.98
CA TYR A 583 -31.31 50.27 -19.56
C TYR A 583 -30.47 49.03 -19.29
N GLU A 584 -29.61 49.15 -18.29
CA GLU A 584 -28.76 48.09 -17.77
C GLU A 584 -28.94 48.04 -16.25
N VAL A 585 -29.19 46.85 -15.72
CA VAL A 585 -29.35 46.61 -14.29
C VAL A 585 -28.37 45.55 -13.83
N LYS A 586 -27.68 45.85 -12.72
CA LYS A 586 -26.53 45.13 -12.20
C LYS A 586 -26.67 44.93 -10.69
N ARG A 587 -26.79 43.69 -10.21
CA ARG A 587 -26.82 43.37 -8.77
C ARG A 587 -25.50 43.70 -8.07
N PHE A 588 -25.56 44.36 -6.92
CA PHE A 588 -24.39 44.73 -6.12
C PHE A 588 -24.09 43.68 -5.04
N GLY A 589 -23.09 42.82 -5.30
CA GLY A 589 -22.74 41.72 -4.40
C GLY A 589 -23.90 40.75 -4.17
N ASP A 590 -24.01 40.20 -2.96
CA ASP A 590 -25.09 39.28 -2.57
C ASP A 590 -26.37 39.99 -2.10
N SER A 591 -26.36 41.32 -2.03
CA SER A 591 -27.51 42.11 -1.56
C SER A 591 -28.64 42.15 -2.59
N ASP A 592 -29.88 42.43 -2.13
CA ASP A 592 -31.02 42.74 -3.01
C ASP A 592 -30.98 44.20 -3.55
N ARG A 593 -29.77 44.75 -3.68
CA ARG A 593 -29.52 46.08 -4.22
C ARG A 593 -28.96 45.95 -5.63
N PHE A 594 -29.50 46.73 -6.55
CA PHE A 594 -29.10 46.72 -7.95
C PHE A 594 -28.73 48.12 -8.41
N LEU A 595 -27.63 48.27 -9.13
CA LEU A 595 -27.31 49.48 -9.86
C LEU A 595 -28.06 49.47 -11.19
N MET A 596 -28.82 50.52 -11.48
CA MET A 596 -29.49 50.74 -12.74
C MET A 596 -28.83 51.92 -13.47
N GLU A 597 -28.54 51.75 -14.75
CA GLU A 597 -28.14 52.79 -15.67
C GLU A 597 -29.12 52.84 -16.84
N ILE A 598 -29.54 54.03 -17.24
CA ILE A 598 -30.43 54.28 -18.38
C ILE A 598 -29.71 55.24 -19.31
N LYS A 599 -29.59 54.88 -20.59
CA LYS A 599 -29.04 55.70 -21.66
C LYS A 599 -30.16 56.06 -22.63
N SER A 600 -30.32 57.34 -22.92
CA SER A 600 -31.21 57.81 -23.98
C SER A 600 -30.48 57.79 -25.32
N ILE A 601 -31.13 57.24 -26.32
CA ILE A 601 -30.65 57.15 -27.70
C ILE A 601 -31.60 57.96 -28.56
N LYS A 602 -31.09 59.05 -29.12
CA LYS A 602 -31.81 59.92 -30.04
C LYS A 602 -30.88 60.32 -31.18
N ASN A 603 -31.33 60.15 -32.43
CA ASN A 603 -30.52 60.41 -33.62
C ASN A 603 -29.14 59.72 -33.59
N ASN A 604 -29.09 58.44 -33.18
CA ASN A 604 -27.87 57.64 -33.02
C ASN A 604 -26.82 58.19 -32.02
N LYS A 605 -27.17 59.19 -31.20
CA LYS A 605 -26.34 59.65 -30.08
C LYS A 605 -26.87 59.06 -28.78
N SER A 606 -25.98 58.42 -28.01
CA SER A 606 -26.28 57.82 -26.71
C SER A 606 -25.79 58.73 -25.60
N ASN A 607 -26.70 59.23 -24.78
CA ASN A 607 -26.39 60.02 -23.58
C ASN A 607 -26.80 59.25 -22.33
N ASN A 608 -26.00 59.30 -21.26
CA ASN A 608 -26.37 58.68 -19.98
C ASN A 608 -27.53 59.44 -19.34
N ALA A 609 -28.77 58.97 -19.44
CA ALA A 609 -29.94 59.68 -18.95
C ALA A 609 -30.11 59.59 -17.43
N TYR A 610 -29.77 58.47 -16.80
CA TYR A 610 -30.04 58.24 -15.37
C TYR A 610 -29.20 57.09 -14.81
N SER A 611 -28.73 57.21 -13.56
CA SER A 611 -28.02 56.11 -12.89
C SER A 611 -28.29 56.10 -11.39
N THR A 612 -28.87 55.01 -10.85
CA THR A 612 -29.27 54.92 -9.44
C THR A 612 -29.17 53.51 -8.86
N ASN A 613 -29.40 53.39 -7.55
CA ASN A 613 -29.65 52.11 -6.91
C ASN A 613 -31.16 51.79 -6.86
N ILE A 614 -31.47 50.52 -7.10
CA ILE A 614 -32.75 49.87 -6.89
C ILE A 614 -32.61 48.99 -5.66
N GLU A 615 -33.57 49.04 -4.75
CA GLU A 615 -33.67 48.09 -3.65
C GLU A 615 -34.94 47.26 -3.85
N VAL A 616 -34.82 45.96 -3.60
CA VAL A 616 -35.90 45.02 -3.81
C VAL A 616 -36.16 44.28 -2.51
N GLU A 617 -37.39 44.34 -2.02
CA GLU A 617 -37.82 43.59 -0.86
C GLU A 617 -38.78 42.48 -1.31
N LYS A 618 -38.54 41.25 -0.84
CA LYS A 618 -39.42 40.12 -1.11
C LYS A 618 -40.67 40.22 -0.25
N ILE A 619 -41.83 40.02 -0.87
CA ILE A 619 -43.12 39.93 -0.17
C ILE A 619 -43.41 38.44 -0.01
N LEU A 620 -43.41 37.95 1.23
CA LEU A 620 -43.66 36.55 1.54
C LEU A 620 -45.14 36.30 1.75
N LYS A 621 -45.63 35.15 1.25
CA LYS A 621 -47.03 34.75 1.41
C LYS A 621 -47.35 34.50 2.88
N LYS A 622 -48.36 35.18 3.44
CA LYS A 622 -48.77 34.97 4.83
C LYS A 622 -49.22 33.52 5.05
N GLY A 623 -48.54 32.82 5.97
CA GLY A 623 -48.90 31.46 6.40
C GLY A 623 -48.20 30.32 5.66
N SER A 624 -47.23 30.57 4.76
CA SER A 624 -46.37 29.51 4.22
C SER A 624 -45.11 29.33 5.07
N GLU A 625 -44.91 28.13 5.62
CA GLU A 625 -43.65 27.75 6.29
C GLU A 625 -42.49 27.62 5.28
N SER A 626 -42.81 27.48 3.98
CA SER A 626 -41.85 27.31 2.87
C SER A 626 -41.18 28.60 2.40
N GLY A 627 -41.62 29.78 2.87
CA GLY A 627 -41.04 31.06 2.45
C GLY A 627 -41.38 31.47 1.00
N ASP A 628 -42.50 30.99 0.46
CA ASP A 628 -42.94 31.30 -0.90
C ASP A 628 -43.10 32.82 -1.13
N VAL A 629 -42.54 33.31 -2.24
CA VAL A 629 -42.59 34.73 -2.63
C VAL A 629 -43.90 35.03 -3.35
N GLU A 630 -44.74 35.86 -2.73
CA GLU A 630 -46.02 36.37 -3.25
C GLU A 630 -45.80 37.58 -4.19
N GLY A 631 -44.68 38.29 -4.03
CA GLY A 631 -44.34 39.41 -4.90
C GLY A 631 -43.06 40.12 -4.50
N TYR A 632 -42.79 41.25 -5.14
CA TYR A 632 -41.60 42.06 -4.91
C TYR A 632 -41.97 43.53 -4.77
N ASN A 633 -41.48 44.17 -3.73
CA ASN A 633 -41.53 45.61 -3.56
C ASN A 633 -40.24 46.22 -4.14
N VAL A 634 -40.34 46.87 -5.29
CA VAL A 634 -39.18 47.43 -6.00
C VAL A 634 -39.15 48.94 -5.80
N THR A 635 -38.08 49.45 -5.19
CA THR A 635 -37.89 50.87 -4.93
C THR A 635 -36.70 51.40 -5.72
N ILE A 636 -36.96 52.38 -6.59
CA ILE A 636 -35.97 53.12 -7.37
C ILE A 636 -35.72 54.45 -6.65
N PHE A 637 -34.51 54.67 -6.17
CA PHE A 637 -34.16 55.88 -5.43
C PHE A 637 -33.64 57.00 -6.34
N GLY A 638 -33.65 58.24 -5.83
CA GLY A 638 -33.13 59.42 -6.53
C GLY A 638 -31.67 59.30 -6.97
N ALA A 639 -31.36 59.92 -8.11
CA ALA A 639 -30.06 59.85 -8.75
C ALA A 639 -29.61 61.14 -9.45
N LYS A 640 -28.33 61.12 -9.85
CA LYS A 640 -27.56 62.25 -10.37
C LYS A 640 -27.42 62.13 -11.90
N TYR A 641 -27.89 63.13 -12.64
CA TYR A 641 -27.60 63.30 -14.07
C TYR A 641 -26.72 64.54 -14.23
N GLN A 642 -25.42 64.37 -14.52
CA GLN A 642 -24.48 65.49 -14.65
C GLN A 642 -24.59 66.51 -13.48
N THR A 643 -24.82 67.81 -13.76
CA THR A 643 -25.05 68.87 -12.76
C THR A 643 -26.47 68.94 -12.22
N TYR A 644 -27.43 68.22 -12.82
CA TYR A 644 -28.82 68.15 -12.38
C TYR A 644 -29.08 66.86 -11.59
N GLY A 645 -29.03 66.95 -10.27
CA GLY A 645 -29.40 65.86 -9.38
C GLY A 645 -30.88 65.92 -9.04
N TRP A 646 -31.62 64.81 -9.20
CA TRP A 646 -32.97 64.65 -8.63
C TRP A 646 -32.91 64.23 -7.16
N LYS A 647 -31.70 64.24 -6.58
CA LYS A 647 -31.44 63.73 -5.25
C LYS A 647 -31.35 64.90 -4.29
N GLN A 648 -32.41 65.15 -3.55
CA GLN A 648 -32.37 66.05 -2.39
C GLN A 648 -32.38 65.27 -1.07
N SER A 649 -32.91 64.03 -1.06
CA SER A 649 -32.98 63.20 0.14
C SER A 649 -33.14 61.69 -0.17
N LYS A 650 -32.89 60.81 0.82
CA LYS A 650 -33.29 59.38 0.77
C LYS A 650 -34.81 59.19 0.73
N THR A 651 -35.58 60.24 0.99
CA THR A 651 -37.04 60.26 0.92
C THR A 651 -37.59 60.46 -0.49
N ASP A 652 -36.73 60.73 -1.49
CA ASP A 652 -37.10 60.85 -2.90
C ASP A 652 -37.04 59.46 -3.57
N PHE A 653 -38.18 58.79 -3.74
CA PHE A 653 -38.24 57.46 -4.35
C PHE A 653 -39.46 57.25 -5.25
N PHE A 654 -39.31 56.30 -6.16
CA PHE A 654 -40.38 55.68 -6.94
C PHE A 654 -40.47 54.21 -6.54
N ARG A 655 -41.60 53.81 -5.98
CA ARG A 655 -41.83 52.46 -5.45
C ARG A 655 -43.02 51.83 -6.15
N VAL A 656 -42.89 50.56 -6.52
CA VAL A 656 -43.97 49.77 -7.13
C VAL A 656 -43.98 48.39 -6.50
N VAL A 657 -45.18 47.92 -6.15
CA VAL A 657 -45.41 46.55 -5.68
C VAL A 657 -45.76 45.68 -6.88
N CYS A 658 -44.96 44.65 -7.10
CA CYS A 658 -45.16 43.66 -8.15
C CYS A 658 -45.79 42.41 -7.53
N LYS A 659 -47.01 42.03 -7.95
CA LYS A 659 -47.66 40.78 -7.56
C LYS A 659 -47.84 39.88 -8.79
N PRO A 660 -46.94 38.90 -8.99
CA PRO A 660 -46.94 38.10 -10.21
C PRO A 660 -48.16 37.18 -10.35
N SER A 661 -48.82 36.80 -9.25
CA SER A 661 -50.06 36.00 -9.26
C SER A 661 -51.19 36.64 -10.08
N ASP A 662 -51.23 37.97 -10.13
CA ASP A 662 -52.26 38.74 -10.84
C ASP A 662 -51.75 39.39 -12.12
N GLY A 663 -50.45 39.22 -12.43
CA GLY A 663 -49.77 39.85 -13.57
C GLY A 663 -49.73 41.38 -13.52
N LYS A 664 -50.10 42.00 -12.39
CA LYS A 664 -50.31 43.45 -12.26
C LYS A 664 -49.22 44.12 -11.42
N LEU A 665 -48.93 45.36 -11.81
CA LEU A 665 -48.16 46.30 -11.00
C LEU A 665 -49.14 47.11 -10.15
N GLU A 666 -48.93 47.13 -8.84
CA GLU A 666 -49.78 47.78 -7.84
C GLU A 666 -49.01 48.83 -7.03
N ASN A 667 -49.75 49.70 -6.34
CA ASN A 667 -49.22 50.61 -5.32
C ASN A 667 -48.02 51.44 -5.81
N ALA A 668 -48.12 51.99 -7.03
CA ALA A 668 -47.11 52.88 -7.59
C ALA A 668 -47.11 54.21 -6.83
N ILE A 669 -46.10 54.39 -5.98
CA ILE A 669 -45.95 55.53 -5.09
C ILE A 669 -44.70 56.31 -5.50
N CYS A 670 -44.87 57.61 -5.66
CA CYS A 670 -43.79 58.54 -5.99
C CYS A 670 -43.75 59.63 -4.92
N THR A 671 -42.59 59.91 -4.34
CA THR A 671 -42.44 60.86 -3.23
C THR A 671 -41.39 61.93 -3.50
N GLY A 672 -41.50 63.05 -2.77
CA GLY A 672 -40.54 64.16 -2.83
C GLY A 672 -40.39 64.75 -4.23
N TYR A 673 -39.16 64.98 -4.67
CA TYR A 673 -38.88 65.61 -5.98
C TYR A 673 -39.29 64.76 -7.18
N MET A 674 -39.39 63.44 -7.03
CA MET A 674 -39.89 62.59 -8.12
C MET A 674 -41.38 62.81 -8.36
N ALA A 675 -42.17 63.09 -7.31
CA ALA A 675 -43.61 63.31 -7.43
C ALA A 675 -43.95 64.58 -8.22
N ILE A 676 -43.16 65.64 -8.02
CA ILE A 676 -43.30 66.93 -8.71
C ILE A 676 -43.00 66.77 -10.22
N ASN A 677 -42.05 65.89 -10.54
CA ASN A 677 -41.56 65.64 -11.89
C ASN A 677 -42.26 64.46 -12.57
N ARG A 678 -43.47 64.08 -12.14
CA ARG A 678 -44.20 62.97 -12.76
C ARG A 678 -44.83 63.39 -14.07
N ASP A 679 -44.59 62.66 -15.17
CA ASP A 679 -45.34 62.85 -16.41
C ASP A 679 -46.70 62.15 -16.34
N LYS A 680 -47.74 62.89 -15.94
CA LYS A 680 -49.12 62.36 -15.81
C LYS A 680 -49.72 61.88 -17.14
N SER A 681 -49.06 62.12 -18.29
CA SER A 681 -49.62 61.76 -19.59
C SER A 681 -49.51 60.28 -19.96
N HIS A 682 -48.86 59.44 -19.13
CA HIS A 682 -48.62 58.02 -19.42
C HIS A 682 -49.17 57.04 -18.36
N SER A 683 -49.71 57.52 -17.24
CA SER A 683 -50.09 56.64 -16.10
C SER A 683 -51.23 55.68 -16.41
N ASP A 684 -52.23 56.11 -17.20
CA ASP A 684 -53.47 55.33 -17.38
C ASP A 684 -53.38 54.26 -18.47
N ASP A 685 -52.47 54.44 -19.44
CA ASP A 685 -52.28 53.52 -20.56
C ASP A 685 -51.27 52.40 -20.24
N PHE A 686 -50.38 52.64 -19.27
CA PHE A 686 -49.32 51.69 -18.90
C PHE A 686 -49.82 50.54 -18.01
N VAL A 687 -50.68 50.83 -17.02
CA VAL A 687 -51.29 49.84 -16.12
C VAL A 687 -52.08 48.76 -16.89
N ARG A 688 -52.49 49.04 -18.13
CA ARG A 688 -53.30 48.12 -18.97
C ARG A 688 -52.52 47.22 -19.92
N LYS A 689 -51.21 47.44 -20.17
CA LYS A 689 -50.51 46.80 -21.31
C LYS A 689 -49.27 45.95 -20.99
N HIS A 690 -48.72 45.99 -19.79
CA HIS A 690 -47.46 45.29 -19.49
C HIS A 690 -47.61 44.32 -18.31
N ASN A 691 -47.90 43.05 -18.62
CA ASN A 691 -47.93 41.95 -17.65
C ASN A 691 -46.50 41.54 -17.24
N ILE A 692 -46.31 41.22 -15.96
CA ILE A 692 -45.09 40.56 -15.47
C ILE A 692 -45.08 39.13 -16.01
N SER A 693 -44.04 38.77 -16.77
CA SER A 693 -43.96 37.48 -17.49
C SER A 693 -43.66 36.27 -16.60
N SER A 694 -43.08 36.48 -15.43
CA SER A 694 -42.73 35.40 -14.48
C SER A 694 -42.65 35.92 -13.05
N ASN A 695 -42.77 35.03 -12.05
CA ASN A 695 -42.59 35.36 -10.63
C ASN A 695 -41.11 35.57 -10.23
N SER A 696 -40.25 36.01 -11.14
CA SER A 696 -38.83 36.26 -10.85
C SER A 696 -38.57 37.70 -10.41
N GLN A 697 -37.58 37.88 -9.53
CA GLN A 697 -37.10 39.19 -9.07
C GLN A 697 -36.67 40.05 -10.27
N LYS A 698 -35.95 39.46 -11.23
CA LYS A 698 -35.51 40.09 -12.48
C LYS A 698 -36.67 40.66 -13.29
N ASP A 699 -37.70 39.86 -13.57
CA ASP A 699 -38.82 40.31 -14.39
C ASP A 699 -39.65 41.39 -13.68
N SER A 700 -39.76 41.30 -12.35
CA SER A 700 -40.36 42.35 -11.51
C SER A 700 -39.59 43.67 -11.63
N ILE A 701 -38.26 43.64 -11.51
CA ILE A 701 -37.43 44.83 -11.71
C ILE A 701 -37.58 45.36 -13.14
N ARG A 702 -37.54 44.51 -14.17
CA ARG A 702 -37.71 44.93 -15.57
C ARG A 702 -39.03 45.65 -15.78
N ALA A 703 -40.13 45.12 -15.26
CA ALA A 703 -41.45 45.74 -15.37
C ALA A 703 -41.47 47.13 -14.71
N VAL A 704 -40.89 47.24 -13.50
CA VAL A 704 -40.83 48.51 -12.75
C VAL A 704 -39.89 49.54 -13.39
N VAL A 705 -38.74 49.12 -13.92
CA VAL A 705 -37.82 50.02 -14.66
C VAL A 705 -38.47 50.54 -15.93
N ARG A 706 -39.17 49.67 -16.68
CA ARG A 706 -39.95 50.10 -17.86
C ARG A 706 -41.02 51.11 -17.47
N TYR A 707 -41.71 50.85 -16.37
CA TYR A 707 -42.72 51.77 -15.86
C TYR A 707 -42.11 53.13 -15.50
N PHE A 708 -41.03 53.10 -14.74
CA PHE A 708 -40.29 54.29 -14.35
C PHE A 708 -39.83 55.12 -15.55
N ILE A 709 -39.28 54.48 -16.59
CA ILE A 709 -38.82 55.18 -17.80
C ILE A 709 -39.98 55.92 -18.49
N LEU A 710 -41.15 55.32 -18.55
CA LEU A 710 -42.32 55.94 -19.19
C LEU A 710 -42.91 57.05 -18.31
N GLU A 711 -43.02 56.81 -17.00
CA GLU A 711 -43.56 57.78 -16.05
C GLU A 711 -42.68 59.03 -15.92
N MET A 712 -41.37 58.87 -16.14
CA MET A 712 -40.37 59.94 -16.03
C MET A 712 -39.79 60.38 -17.39
N HIS A 713 -40.37 59.96 -18.52
CA HIS A 713 -39.81 60.12 -19.86
C HIS A 713 -39.35 61.55 -20.18
N LYS A 714 -40.22 62.55 -20.00
CA LYS A 714 -39.89 63.97 -20.24
C LYS A 714 -38.68 64.42 -19.44
N ASN A 715 -38.56 63.89 -18.22
CA ASN A 715 -37.53 64.28 -17.29
C ASN A 715 -36.22 63.50 -17.49
N LEU A 716 -36.29 62.26 -17.95
CA LEU A 716 -35.12 61.49 -18.41
C LEU A 716 -34.54 62.02 -19.74
N GLY A 717 -35.32 62.82 -20.47
CA GLY A 717 -34.93 63.43 -21.73
C GLY A 717 -34.79 64.95 -21.68
N ILE A 718 -34.57 65.56 -20.50
CA ILE A 718 -34.57 67.03 -20.39
C ILE A 718 -33.47 67.65 -21.24
N ARG A 719 -34.02 68.42 -22.19
CA ARG A 719 -33.53 69.47 -23.09
C ARG A 719 -32.12 69.98 -22.89
#